data_AF-A0A524FM09-F1
#
_entry.id   AF-A0A524FM09-F1
#
_cell.length_a   1.000
_cell.length_b   1.000
_cell.length_c   1.000
_cell.angle_alpha   90.00
_cell.angle_beta   90.00
_cell.angle_gamma   90.00
#
_symmetry.space_group_name_H-M   'P 1'
#
loop_
_entity.id
_entity.type
_entity.pdbx_description
1 polymer ?
#
loop_
_entity_poly.entity_id
_entity_poly.type
_entity_poly.pdbx_seq_one_letter_code
_entity_poly.pdbx_strand_id
1 'polypeptide(L)'
;MLIRKKKIWVILVIGFLSINTLNITIELNQVRRDSGYSQLYHIKEPENFTPKASASQNFEIINEIFTSKLADFAAYNQFPETYKPSIQATYYALYILDALGYIDQINPQDITNYIMRYYDPESHIFMDEYAYRYLDDTFSTGYYRYYTYSSILEINCYAILSLILIDRLDLIDIQDAIDFIWSCLNPENSTNGFIGQPYEPNLRYDYNLASMDNTYFAVQTLDLLMEDWTAYSTEKARIVEFINSLQCIDSDLIRFGGFWNDRDEDHQSLEPMHYEPSLLSSFYCIKSLEILDLLETIRINDFHEFLAALYDESLFKFQMNDHTIMKNRLDFIGTALAISLANTTGFTSYNQEQCSNYLLNNRNTLGLWSAGIDISNYELIDTFQIIRALNECHLLDSVDPQVKNEIRNGISFFRTYNNNYALLSHYYGSMQTINSITNAFHLHDKIADLEIPQLYDHIRKGYLSLMLSGGIEFSGFLAIPDIDQCSVSFRSLPLEYFSWWFYPHLNETNSFNGNKYTYFALDSLKKIFKLDDFHLQYDLMNVLTTVLNSQLVNSSYKNYGGFMNRPYPSYRLERESERIVFEYSYYAVRIIELIADYLDLGDFSELLTNKVAFIDYIEDQIAETSQYIHINLTYTSNTELILENTYYMIYMLKALNLYYLNSQKIHNYLLANIDYGNIKNLYYCYKISQLIDLEFQFNFILTQPLIQQLYCDQCDEFYVDTSHSRISQEAFMWIAEMALDHELEIECQYIDTLKLGSLNNIYCCFRNMFLDDFGPESSARFESEPLGTVELEHQENGAYTMEFLIPEDPACYPCIDGVLNIRYRSKVIGTYPIHLDTHLDQNIEHNMKQEERFLRFEVNISRKLNSVYQPVSNSVVELEIFKNNEYLDTKNFSRTDYTNFSRFVLSSPYNANYSMFYNVTLIDNYHPQGLHIFEYEIILEVEPFSLRLNGPVVALFGVGISTLVVGSSVKLGRKIKSRKAGNEEQEEVKERSQKNKKDKGKNIEPSAQEQLDSLQESLFGNYES
;
A
#
# COMPACT_ATOMS: atom_id res chain seq x y z
N MET A 1 -25.55 -37.02 -30.86
CA MET A 1 -26.73 -37.91 -30.96
C MET A 1 -26.35 -39.26 -30.36
N LEU A 2 -27.03 -39.70 -29.30
CA LEU A 2 -26.67 -40.82 -28.38
C LEU A 2 -25.31 -40.65 -27.64
N ILE A 3 -25.06 -40.98 -26.36
CA ILE A 3 -25.76 -41.63 -25.21
C ILE A 3 -25.27 -43.06 -24.84
N ARG A 4 -24.91 -43.21 -23.54
CA ARG A 4 -24.58 -44.41 -22.71
C ARG A 4 -23.14 -44.95 -22.79
N LYS A 5 -22.58 -45.61 -21.75
CA LYS A 5 -22.65 -45.56 -20.25
C LYS A 5 -22.05 -46.90 -19.71
N LYS A 6 -21.56 -46.91 -18.45
CA LYS A 6 -21.12 -48.07 -17.61
C LYS A 6 -19.71 -48.62 -17.89
N LYS A 7 -18.98 -49.18 -16.91
CA LYS A 7 -18.88 -48.96 -15.43
C LYS A 7 -17.77 -49.88 -14.86
N ILE A 8 -16.96 -49.38 -13.90
CA ILE A 8 -16.31 -50.11 -12.77
C ILE A 8 -15.37 -51.29 -13.11
N TRP A 9 -14.10 -51.20 -12.68
CA TRP A 9 -13.57 -51.98 -11.54
C TRP A 9 -12.29 -51.36 -10.95
N VAL A 10 -12.00 -51.71 -9.69
CA VAL A 10 -10.94 -51.18 -8.82
C VAL A 10 -9.76 -52.16 -8.75
N ILE A 11 -8.53 -51.65 -8.55
CA ILE A 11 -7.44 -52.37 -7.87
C ILE A 11 -6.55 -51.33 -7.16
N LEU A 12 -6.05 -51.66 -5.96
CA LEU A 12 -5.07 -50.86 -5.21
C LEU A 12 -3.64 -51.18 -5.68
N VAL A 13 -2.74 -50.19 -5.57
CA VAL A 13 -1.32 -50.44 -5.27
C VAL A 13 -0.91 -49.45 -4.17
N ILE A 14 -0.20 -49.94 -3.15
CA ILE A 14 0.33 -49.14 -2.03
C ILE A 14 1.85 -49.03 -2.20
N GLY A 15 2.35 -47.78 -2.15
CA GLY A 15 3.69 -47.43 -1.70
C GLY A 15 4.88 -47.77 -2.62
N PHE A 16 5.71 -46.77 -2.90
CA PHE A 16 7.10 -46.78 -2.41
C PHE A 16 7.64 -45.35 -2.30
N LEU A 17 8.37 -45.07 -1.22
CA LEU A 17 9.13 -43.83 -1.00
C LEU A 17 10.60 -44.09 -1.36
N SER A 18 11.24 -43.17 -2.10
CA SER A 18 12.56 -42.59 -1.78
C SER A 18 13.35 -42.12 -3.03
N ILE A 19 13.78 -40.85 -2.97
CA ILE A 19 15.06 -40.31 -3.51
C ILE A 19 15.38 -40.55 -5.01
N ASN A 20 15.37 -39.46 -5.78
CA ASN A 20 16.56 -39.00 -6.51
C ASN A 20 16.40 -37.54 -6.97
N THR A 21 17.36 -36.68 -6.62
CA THR A 21 17.46 -35.29 -7.05
C THR A 21 18.56 -35.14 -8.09
N LEU A 22 18.25 -34.69 -9.31
CA LEU A 22 19.15 -33.82 -10.08
C LEU A 22 18.45 -33.15 -11.29
N ASN A 23 18.75 -31.87 -11.45
CA ASN A 23 18.77 -31.02 -12.66
C ASN A 23 18.00 -31.46 -13.91
N ILE A 24 17.07 -30.59 -14.35
CA ILE A 24 17.06 -30.05 -15.73
C ILE A 24 16.74 -28.54 -15.61
N THR A 25 17.35 -27.73 -16.47
CA THR A 25 17.32 -26.26 -16.43
C THR A 25 17.11 -25.74 -17.85
N ILE A 26 16.22 -24.75 -18.02
CA ILE A 26 15.92 -24.01 -19.27
C ILE A 26 15.39 -24.86 -20.44
N GLU A 27 14.14 -24.62 -20.82
CA GLU A 27 13.82 -24.35 -22.24
C GLU A 27 12.55 -23.46 -22.32
N LEU A 28 12.77 -22.15 -22.41
CA LEU A 28 11.76 -21.14 -22.74
C LEU A 28 12.00 -20.64 -24.18
N ASN A 29 11.00 -19.96 -24.75
CA ASN A 29 10.98 -19.30 -26.06
C ASN A 29 10.86 -20.20 -27.31
N GLN A 30 9.64 -20.25 -27.88
CA GLN A 30 9.41 -19.98 -29.32
C GLN A 30 7.92 -19.80 -29.68
N VAL A 31 7.66 -19.10 -30.81
CA VAL A 31 6.33 -18.79 -31.41
C VAL A 31 5.52 -17.72 -30.64
N ARG A 32 5.80 -16.42 -30.85
CA ARG A 32 5.10 -15.47 -31.78
C ARG A 32 3.72 -15.00 -31.29
N ARG A 33 3.49 -13.70 -31.05
CA ARG A 33 3.53 -12.50 -31.94
C ARG A 33 2.45 -12.51 -33.04
N ASP A 34 1.47 -11.63 -32.91
CA ASP A 34 1.24 -10.37 -33.67
C ASP A 34 0.06 -9.64 -32.99
N SER A 35 -0.08 -8.31 -32.92
CA SER A 35 0.32 -7.26 -33.87
C SER A 35 0.53 -5.87 -33.24
N GLY A 36 1.55 -5.13 -33.70
CA GLY A 36 1.56 -3.66 -33.78
C GLY A 36 1.85 -2.84 -32.50
N TYR A 37 2.86 -1.96 -32.58
CA TYR A 37 3.17 -0.87 -31.62
C TYR A 37 3.52 -1.28 -30.17
N SER A 38 4.64 -1.99 -30.01
CA SER A 38 5.44 -1.97 -28.77
C SER A 38 6.88 -2.42 -29.05
N GLN A 39 7.80 -1.46 -29.11
CA GLN A 39 9.26 -1.64 -29.04
C GLN A 39 9.85 -0.38 -28.41
N LEU A 40 10.97 -0.54 -27.69
CA LEU A 40 11.35 0.28 -26.52
C LEU A 40 10.34 0.03 -25.36
N TYR A 41 10.72 -0.40 -24.16
CA TYR A 41 12.06 -0.53 -23.56
C TYR A 41 12.32 -1.94 -23.02
N HIS A 42 13.55 -2.41 -23.14
CA HIS A 42 14.08 -3.55 -22.38
C HIS A 42 15.45 -3.15 -21.81
N ILE A 43 15.42 -2.39 -20.71
CA ILE A 43 16.61 -2.13 -19.90
C ILE A 43 17.15 -3.50 -19.46
N LYS A 44 18.37 -3.84 -19.90
CA LYS A 44 19.11 -4.96 -19.31
C LYS A 44 19.70 -4.46 -17.99
N GLU A 45 19.38 -5.12 -16.89
CA GLU A 45 20.04 -4.83 -15.62
C GLU A 45 21.55 -5.04 -15.74
N PRO A 46 22.39 -4.08 -15.29
CA PRO A 46 23.83 -4.31 -15.18
C PRO A 46 24.10 -5.33 -14.07
N GLU A 47 24.96 -6.31 -14.36
CA GLU A 47 25.21 -7.43 -13.45
C GLU A 47 25.83 -7.00 -12.10
N ASN A 48 25.25 -7.49 -11.01
CA ASN A 48 25.85 -7.60 -9.68
C ASN A 48 26.24 -6.28 -8.96
N PHE A 49 25.24 -5.51 -8.56
CA PHE A 49 25.19 -5.14 -7.14
C PHE A 49 24.24 -6.13 -6.44
N THR A 50 24.77 -7.01 -5.59
CA THR A 50 23.94 -7.83 -4.69
C THR A 50 23.99 -7.18 -3.31
N PRO A 51 22.92 -6.50 -2.86
CA PRO A 51 22.86 -5.93 -1.53
C PRO A 51 23.08 -7.03 -0.51
N LYS A 52 23.98 -6.79 0.45
CA LYS A 52 24.17 -7.72 1.56
C LYS A 52 22.99 -7.53 2.50
N ALA A 53 22.11 -8.53 2.58
CA ALA A 53 20.99 -8.53 3.51
C ALA A 53 21.43 -8.12 4.94
N SER A 54 20.63 -7.28 5.59
CA SER A 54 20.90 -6.81 6.95
C SER A 54 21.08 -7.98 7.93
N ALA A 55 21.93 -7.78 8.93
CA ALA A 55 22.23 -8.78 9.94
C ALA A 55 21.26 -8.75 11.14
N SER A 56 20.45 -7.68 11.25
CA SER A 56 19.42 -7.52 12.28
C SER A 56 18.18 -8.39 11.98
N GLN A 57 17.41 -8.78 12.99
CA GLN A 57 16.13 -9.45 12.81
C GLN A 57 15.06 -8.45 12.30
N ASN A 58 14.02 -8.95 11.63
CA ASN A 58 12.97 -8.10 11.06
C ASN A 58 12.22 -7.26 12.11
N PHE A 59 12.03 -7.80 13.32
CA PHE A 59 11.47 -7.06 14.45
C PHE A 59 12.39 -5.91 14.92
N GLU A 60 13.72 -6.11 14.89
CA GLU A 60 14.69 -5.07 15.25
C GLU A 60 14.63 -3.95 14.21
N ILE A 61 14.75 -4.27 12.92
CA ILE A 61 14.70 -3.31 11.81
C ILE A 61 13.45 -2.43 11.86
N ILE A 62 12.27 -3.02 12.07
CA ILE A 62 11.00 -2.27 12.17
C ILE A 62 11.05 -1.29 13.36
N ASN A 63 11.62 -1.67 14.51
CA ASN A 63 11.73 -0.82 15.69
C ASN A 63 12.88 0.21 15.62
N GLU A 64 13.93 -0.07 14.86
CA GLU A 64 14.99 0.89 14.52
C GLU A 64 14.38 2.04 13.70
N ILE A 65 13.56 1.75 12.68
CA ILE A 65 12.86 2.79 11.90
C ILE A 65 11.86 3.58 12.77
N PHE A 66 11.07 2.93 13.64
CA PHE A 66 10.22 3.64 14.61
C PHE A 66 11.02 4.63 15.47
N THR A 67 12.23 4.26 15.88
CA THR A 67 13.12 5.10 16.70
C THR A 67 13.73 6.23 15.86
N SER A 68 14.14 5.94 14.62
CA SER A 68 14.72 6.91 13.70
C SER A 68 13.72 8.01 13.33
N LYS A 69 12.46 7.68 13.00
CA LYS A 69 11.43 8.70 12.70
C LYS A 69 11.13 9.64 13.87
N LEU A 70 11.30 9.20 15.12
CA LEU A 70 11.22 10.09 16.29
C LEU A 70 12.45 11.00 16.43
N ALA A 71 13.65 10.48 16.14
CA ALA A 71 14.88 11.26 16.15
C ALA A 71 14.89 12.31 15.03
N ASP A 72 14.46 11.94 13.82
CA ASP A 72 14.23 12.81 12.67
C ASP A 72 13.31 13.98 13.02
N PHE A 73 12.12 13.68 13.56
CA PHE A 73 11.15 14.73 13.92
C PHE A 73 11.70 15.64 15.02
N ALA A 74 12.45 15.10 15.99
CA ALA A 74 13.11 15.91 17.01
C ALA A 74 14.27 16.77 16.47
N ALA A 75 14.94 16.36 15.39
CA ALA A 75 16.04 17.09 14.76
C ALA A 75 15.57 18.16 13.75
N TYR A 76 14.56 17.85 12.94
CA TYR A 76 14.12 18.66 11.80
C TYR A 76 12.71 19.26 11.95
N ASN A 77 11.99 18.96 13.04
CA ASN A 77 10.58 19.34 13.28
C ASN A 77 9.61 18.82 12.18
N GLN A 78 10.02 17.82 11.41
CA GLN A 78 9.24 17.16 10.36
C GLN A 78 9.87 15.79 10.07
N PHE A 79 9.21 14.97 9.24
CA PHE A 79 9.78 13.72 8.75
C PHE A 79 10.51 13.97 7.41
N PRO A 80 11.83 13.72 7.31
CA PRO A 80 12.59 13.81 6.07
C PRO A 80 12.11 12.81 5.01
N GLU A 81 12.32 13.16 3.73
CA GLU A 81 11.98 12.28 2.60
C GLU A 81 13.15 12.07 1.66
N THR A 82 13.29 10.81 1.20
CA THR A 82 14.22 10.49 0.13
C THR A 82 13.52 10.69 -1.22
N TYR A 83 13.89 11.77 -1.91
CA TYR A 83 13.40 12.10 -3.24
C TYR A 83 14.06 11.27 -4.34
N LYS A 84 13.42 11.22 -5.52
CA LYS A 84 13.94 10.57 -6.72
C LYS A 84 15.17 11.33 -7.23
N PRO A 85 16.32 10.67 -7.45
CA PRO A 85 17.48 11.29 -8.05
C PRO A 85 17.27 11.56 -9.54
N SER A 86 17.93 12.58 -10.09
CA SER A 86 17.95 12.83 -11.54
C SER A 86 19.36 13.13 -12.05
N ILE A 87 19.56 12.93 -13.36
CA ILE A 87 20.82 13.28 -14.03
C ILE A 87 21.04 14.80 -13.97
N GLN A 88 19.97 15.60 -14.12
CA GLN A 88 20.00 17.05 -13.97
C GLN A 88 20.49 17.47 -12.56
N ALA A 89 19.90 16.91 -11.50
CA ALA A 89 20.31 17.20 -10.13
C ALA A 89 21.75 16.77 -9.85
N THR A 90 22.15 15.60 -10.37
CA THR A 90 23.51 15.09 -10.24
C THR A 90 24.51 16.04 -10.90
N TYR A 91 24.25 16.51 -12.13
CA TYR A 91 25.06 17.54 -12.78
C TYR A 91 25.16 18.83 -11.95
N TYR A 92 24.03 19.34 -11.46
CA TYR A 92 23.99 20.56 -10.65
C TYR A 92 24.83 20.42 -9.36
N ALA A 93 24.73 19.30 -8.65
CA ALA A 93 25.53 19.03 -7.47
C ALA A 93 27.02 18.89 -7.78
N LEU A 94 27.39 18.17 -8.84
CA LEU A 94 28.78 18.01 -9.28
C LEU A 94 29.41 19.37 -9.63
N TYR A 95 28.71 20.20 -10.42
CA TYR A 95 29.19 21.54 -10.78
C TYR A 95 29.40 22.42 -9.55
N ILE A 96 28.46 22.41 -8.58
CA ILE A 96 28.61 23.19 -7.34
C ILE A 96 29.82 22.71 -6.53
N LEU A 97 30.05 21.39 -6.45
CA LEU A 97 31.18 20.83 -5.72
C LEU A 97 32.52 21.14 -6.40
N ASP A 98 32.60 21.11 -7.73
CA ASP A 98 33.79 21.53 -8.48
C ASP A 98 34.10 23.02 -8.30
N ALA A 99 33.12 23.90 -8.54
CA ALA A 99 33.25 25.35 -8.37
C ALA A 99 33.61 25.80 -6.93
N LEU A 100 33.39 24.94 -5.93
CA LEU A 100 33.79 25.17 -4.53
C LEU A 100 35.13 24.51 -4.14
N GLY A 101 35.72 23.67 -5.01
CA GLY A 101 36.97 22.95 -4.75
C GLY A 101 36.81 21.67 -3.92
N TYR A 102 35.67 20.98 -4.05
CA TYR A 102 35.28 19.81 -3.26
C TYR A 102 34.88 18.57 -4.08
N ILE A 103 35.07 18.58 -5.41
CA ILE A 103 34.75 17.42 -6.28
C ILE A 103 35.48 16.15 -5.83
N ASP A 104 36.73 16.25 -5.36
CA ASP A 104 37.55 15.16 -4.78
C ASP A 104 36.91 14.44 -3.56
N GLN A 105 35.80 14.95 -3.00
CA GLN A 105 35.11 14.37 -1.84
C GLN A 105 33.91 13.48 -2.23
N ILE A 106 33.60 13.34 -3.52
CA ILE A 106 32.63 12.35 -4.01
C ILE A 106 33.31 11.00 -4.25
N ASN A 107 32.52 9.92 -4.33
CA ASN A 107 32.99 8.69 -4.94
C ASN A 107 32.63 8.72 -6.44
N PRO A 108 33.59 8.92 -7.36
CA PRO A 108 33.28 9.01 -8.78
C PRO A 108 32.72 7.71 -9.35
N GLN A 109 32.99 6.55 -8.73
CA GLN A 109 32.43 5.27 -9.18
C GLN A 109 30.93 5.15 -8.88
N ASP A 110 30.44 5.68 -7.75
CA ASP A 110 29.01 5.66 -7.43
C ASP A 110 28.23 6.54 -8.40
N ILE A 111 28.74 7.74 -8.67
CA ILE A 111 28.20 8.67 -9.67
C ILE A 111 28.24 8.06 -11.08
N THR A 112 29.35 7.41 -11.45
CA THR A 112 29.47 6.67 -12.72
C THR A 112 28.40 5.59 -12.84
N ASN A 113 28.25 4.75 -11.82
CA ASN A 113 27.27 3.66 -11.80
C ASN A 113 25.83 4.20 -11.92
N TYR A 114 25.54 5.32 -11.27
CA TYR A 114 24.25 6.00 -11.36
C TYR A 114 23.97 6.53 -12.77
N ILE A 115 24.88 7.33 -13.36
CA ILE A 115 24.69 7.92 -14.70
C ILE A 115 24.55 6.83 -15.76
N MET A 116 25.45 5.83 -15.74
CA MET A 116 25.44 4.75 -16.74
C MET A 116 24.28 3.75 -16.58
N ARG A 117 23.53 3.77 -15.46
CA ARG A 117 22.27 2.99 -15.32
C ARG A 117 21.22 3.40 -16.36
N TYR A 118 21.27 4.65 -16.82
CA TYR A 118 20.30 5.23 -17.76
C TYR A 118 20.80 5.29 -19.21
N TYR A 119 22.02 4.83 -19.50
CA TYR A 119 22.57 4.78 -20.85
C TYR A 119 22.08 3.53 -21.59
N ASP A 120 21.39 3.70 -22.72
CA ASP A 120 21.02 2.58 -23.60
C ASP A 120 22.11 2.34 -24.66
N PRO A 121 22.84 1.20 -24.63
CA PRO A 121 23.85 0.89 -25.64
C PRO A 121 23.30 0.42 -26.99
N GLU A 122 21.98 0.35 -27.19
CA GLU A 122 21.36 0.09 -28.50
C GLU A 122 20.92 1.40 -29.22
N SER A 123 20.71 2.50 -28.49
CA SER A 123 20.34 3.82 -29.04
C SER A 123 21.33 4.96 -28.72
N HIS A 124 22.34 4.68 -27.90
CA HIS A 124 23.45 5.57 -27.52
C HIS A 124 23.05 6.84 -26.74
N ILE A 125 21.87 6.85 -26.12
CA ILE A 125 21.34 7.97 -25.34
C ILE A 125 21.13 7.63 -23.86
N PHE A 126 21.09 8.67 -23.03
CA PHE A 126 20.65 8.64 -21.64
C PHE A 126 19.15 8.94 -21.53
N MET A 127 18.42 8.13 -20.76
CA MET A 127 16.98 8.30 -20.52
C MET A 127 16.64 8.05 -19.03
N ASP A 128 16.52 9.12 -18.25
CA ASP A 128 15.99 9.07 -16.88
C ASP A 128 14.49 9.37 -16.81
N GLU A 129 13.89 9.29 -15.61
CA GLU A 129 12.45 9.53 -15.43
C GLU A 129 11.99 10.96 -15.78
N TYR A 130 12.90 11.95 -15.74
CA TYR A 130 12.57 13.32 -16.17
C TYR A 130 12.48 13.40 -17.69
N ALA A 131 13.40 12.74 -18.42
CA ALA A 131 13.31 12.58 -19.88
C ALA A 131 12.04 11.82 -20.32
N TYR A 132 11.61 10.80 -19.55
CA TYR A 132 10.35 10.10 -19.81
C TYR A 132 9.12 10.99 -19.59
N ARG A 133 9.11 11.83 -18.54
CA ARG A 133 8.01 12.78 -18.32
C ARG A 133 7.85 13.77 -19.48
N TYR A 134 8.96 14.25 -20.05
CA TYR A 134 8.92 15.16 -21.20
C TYR A 134 8.13 14.57 -22.38
N LEU A 135 8.24 13.26 -22.64
CA LEU A 135 7.47 12.56 -23.68
C LEU A 135 5.98 12.34 -23.32
N ASP A 136 5.67 12.24 -22.03
CA ASP A 136 4.31 12.08 -21.52
C ASP A 136 3.51 13.40 -21.48
N ASP A 137 4.11 14.55 -21.82
CA ASP A 137 3.35 15.80 -21.86
C ASP A 137 2.35 15.81 -23.02
N THR A 138 1.11 16.18 -22.70
CA THR A 138 0.05 16.38 -23.68
C THR A 138 0.11 17.77 -24.32
N PHE A 139 0.81 18.73 -23.68
CA PHE A 139 0.77 20.18 -23.94
C PHE A 139 -0.67 20.73 -24.09
N SER A 140 -1.65 19.97 -23.57
CA SER A 140 -3.07 20.22 -23.80
C SER A 140 -3.62 21.34 -22.92
N THR A 141 -2.81 21.86 -21.99
CA THR A 141 -3.03 22.92 -21.00
C THR A 141 -3.15 24.33 -21.60
N GLY A 142 -3.57 24.41 -22.86
CA GLY A 142 -3.52 25.62 -23.68
C GLY A 142 -4.10 26.88 -23.03
N TYR A 143 -3.41 27.98 -23.35
CA TYR A 143 -3.58 29.38 -22.92
C TYR A 143 -2.97 29.82 -21.58
N TYR A 144 -2.55 28.93 -20.66
CA TYR A 144 -2.09 29.40 -19.33
C TYR A 144 -1.03 28.59 -18.55
N ARG A 145 -0.59 27.39 -18.98
CA ARG A 145 0.57 26.68 -18.38
C ARG A 145 1.24 25.75 -19.38
N TYR A 146 2.43 26.10 -19.86
CA TYR A 146 3.43 25.11 -20.26
C TYR A 146 4.30 24.74 -19.05
N TYR A 147 4.98 23.60 -19.12
CA TYR A 147 5.84 23.12 -18.04
C TYR A 147 7.28 22.93 -18.52
N THR A 148 8.20 23.48 -17.76
CA THR A 148 9.66 23.41 -17.89
C THR A 148 10.19 22.02 -17.51
N TYR A 149 9.70 20.97 -18.18
CA TYR A 149 10.23 19.61 -18.02
C TYR A 149 11.54 19.45 -18.79
N SER A 150 12.57 18.95 -18.11
CA SER A 150 13.88 18.70 -18.74
C SER A 150 13.75 17.75 -19.94
N SER A 151 14.26 18.22 -21.07
CA SER A 151 14.14 17.50 -22.34
C SER A 151 15.09 16.29 -22.44
N ILE A 152 14.89 15.44 -23.45
CA ILE A 152 15.81 14.32 -23.73
C ILE A 152 17.19 14.87 -24.09
N LEU A 153 17.24 15.94 -24.91
CA LEU A 153 18.48 16.63 -25.25
C LEU A 153 19.21 17.15 -24.00
N GLU A 154 18.49 17.85 -23.11
CA GLU A 154 19.04 18.34 -21.84
C GLU A 154 19.60 17.22 -20.97
N ILE A 155 18.84 16.13 -20.75
CA ILE A 155 19.26 15.01 -19.91
C ILE A 155 20.53 14.34 -20.47
N ASN A 156 20.65 14.25 -21.79
CA ASN A 156 21.88 13.78 -22.44
C ASN A 156 23.04 14.75 -22.25
N CYS A 157 22.83 16.05 -22.40
CA CYS A 157 23.85 17.08 -22.12
C CYS A 157 24.30 17.02 -20.65
N TYR A 158 23.37 16.95 -19.69
CA TYR A 158 23.67 16.84 -18.26
C TYR A 158 24.45 15.56 -17.93
N ALA A 159 24.17 14.43 -18.58
CA ALA A 159 24.94 13.20 -18.42
C ALA A 159 26.39 13.36 -18.93
N ILE A 160 26.56 13.88 -20.15
CA ILE A 160 27.88 14.10 -20.76
C ILE A 160 28.71 15.10 -19.94
N LEU A 161 28.13 16.23 -19.56
CA LEU A 161 28.78 17.24 -18.72
C LEU A 161 29.15 16.69 -17.33
N SER A 162 28.32 15.80 -16.76
CA SER A 162 28.66 15.09 -15.52
C SER A 162 29.82 14.11 -15.69
N LEU A 163 29.86 13.35 -16.79
CA LEU A 163 30.98 12.45 -17.11
C LEU A 163 32.29 13.22 -17.35
N ILE A 164 32.24 14.40 -17.94
CA ILE A 164 33.39 15.31 -18.08
C ILE A 164 33.90 15.78 -16.70
N LEU A 165 32.99 16.22 -15.81
CA LEU A 165 33.35 16.69 -14.45
C LEU A 165 34.00 15.61 -13.56
N ILE A 166 33.84 14.32 -13.89
CA ILE A 166 34.44 13.20 -13.13
C ILE A 166 35.53 12.42 -13.91
N ASP A 167 35.98 12.95 -15.06
CA ASP A 167 36.99 12.34 -15.95
C ASP A 167 36.60 10.94 -16.47
N ARG A 168 35.31 10.71 -16.74
CA ARG A 168 34.74 9.41 -17.19
C ARG A 168 34.03 9.44 -18.55
N LEU A 169 34.44 10.36 -19.44
CA LEU A 169 33.97 10.38 -20.82
C LEU A 169 34.43 9.13 -21.63
N ASP A 170 35.35 8.32 -21.08
CA ASP A 170 35.83 7.03 -21.66
C ASP A 170 34.75 5.94 -21.82
N LEU A 171 33.57 6.15 -21.25
CA LEU A 171 32.49 5.15 -21.17
C LEU A 171 31.45 5.21 -22.31
N ILE A 172 31.47 6.25 -23.14
CA ILE A 172 30.54 6.44 -24.27
C ILE A 172 31.32 6.69 -25.56
N ASP A 173 30.69 6.45 -26.71
CA ASP A 173 31.24 6.93 -27.97
C ASP A 173 30.91 8.43 -28.13
N ILE A 174 31.95 9.23 -28.31
CA ILE A 174 31.86 10.70 -28.44
C ILE A 174 31.19 11.08 -29.76
N GLN A 175 31.36 10.31 -30.83
CA GLN A 175 30.72 10.60 -32.12
C GLN A 175 29.22 10.30 -32.07
N ASP A 176 28.80 9.18 -31.46
CA ASP A 176 27.37 8.87 -31.30
C ASP A 176 26.66 9.96 -30.45
N ALA A 177 27.34 10.50 -29.43
CA ALA A 177 26.85 11.62 -28.62
C ALA A 177 26.74 12.94 -29.43
N ILE A 178 27.74 13.26 -30.25
CA ILE A 178 27.71 14.42 -31.17
C ILE A 178 26.58 14.27 -32.19
N ASP A 179 26.43 13.09 -32.79
CA ASP A 179 25.42 12.80 -33.81
C ASP A 179 24.00 12.83 -33.21
N PHE A 180 23.82 12.34 -31.98
CA PHE A 180 22.57 12.52 -31.24
C PHE A 180 22.22 14.00 -31.05
N ILE A 181 23.14 14.83 -30.52
CA ILE A 181 22.86 16.25 -30.28
C ILE A 181 22.48 16.95 -31.61
N TRP A 182 23.23 16.69 -32.69
CA TRP A 182 22.91 17.23 -34.01
C TRP A 182 21.57 16.75 -34.58
N SER A 183 21.11 15.54 -34.22
CA SER A 183 19.76 15.06 -34.59
C SER A 183 18.63 15.89 -33.97
N CYS A 184 18.90 16.59 -32.85
CA CYS A 184 17.96 17.50 -32.18
C CYS A 184 17.99 18.93 -32.75
N LEU A 185 18.82 19.24 -33.76
CA LEU A 185 18.77 20.53 -34.45
C LEU A 185 17.52 20.59 -35.34
N ASN A 186 16.64 21.57 -35.12
CA ASN A 186 15.47 21.73 -35.97
C ASN A 186 15.90 22.16 -37.39
N PRO A 187 15.57 21.43 -38.47
CA PRO A 187 15.92 21.79 -39.84
C PRO A 187 14.89 22.70 -40.54
N GLU A 188 13.73 22.94 -39.93
CA GLU A 188 12.64 23.73 -40.51
C GLU A 188 12.83 25.24 -40.33
N ASN A 189 12.25 26.01 -41.25
CA ASN A 189 12.43 27.46 -41.40
C ASN A 189 13.90 27.85 -41.72
N SER A 190 14.20 29.16 -41.76
CA SER A 190 15.51 29.67 -42.22
C SER A 190 16.53 29.92 -41.09
N THR A 191 16.22 29.50 -39.87
CA THR A 191 16.86 29.93 -38.63
C THR A 191 16.63 28.85 -37.57
N ASN A 192 17.71 28.25 -37.07
CA ASN A 192 17.66 26.90 -36.51
C ASN A 192 18.25 26.91 -35.10
N GLY A 193 17.40 26.70 -34.09
CA GLY A 193 17.83 26.27 -32.75
C GLY A 193 17.68 24.74 -32.59
N PHE A 194 18.01 24.25 -31.41
CA PHE A 194 17.75 22.86 -31.02
C PHE A 194 16.36 22.72 -30.38
N ILE A 195 15.73 21.57 -30.60
CA ILE A 195 14.50 21.12 -29.95
C ILE A 195 14.84 20.04 -28.91
N GLY A 196 13.91 19.72 -28.01
CA GLY A 196 14.16 18.85 -26.87
C GLY A 196 14.35 17.34 -27.15
N GLN A 197 14.29 16.91 -28.41
CA GLN A 197 14.45 15.51 -28.84
C GLN A 197 14.87 15.44 -30.32
N PRO A 198 15.29 14.28 -30.86
CA PRO A 198 15.59 14.12 -32.28
C PRO A 198 14.43 14.57 -33.19
N TYR A 199 14.74 15.34 -34.22
CA TYR A 199 13.73 15.88 -35.13
C TYR A 199 13.12 14.81 -36.04
N GLU A 200 11.79 14.80 -36.11
CA GLU A 200 11.00 14.01 -37.07
C GLU A 200 9.95 14.91 -37.75
N PRO A 201 9.74 14.86 -39.08
CA PRO A 201 8.81 15.75 -39.82
C PRO A 201 7.32 15.64 -39.47
N ASN A 202 6.96 14.85 -38.45
CA ASN A 202 5.59 14.67 -37.96
C ASN A 202 5.48 14.93 -36.45
N LEU A 203 6.49 15.53 -35.81
CA LEU A 203 6.40 15.98 -34.42
C LEU A 203 5.23 16.96 -34.23
N ARG A 204 4.60 16.92 -33.05
CA ARG A 204 3.64 17.94 -32.61
C ARG A 204 4.35 19.29 -32.53
N TYR A 205 3.66 20.38 -32.86
CA TYR A 205 4.22 21.74 -32.93
C TYR A 205 5.12 22.09 -31.74
N ASP A 206 4.65 21.83 -30.52
CA ASP A 206 5.35 22.19 -29.29
C ASP A 206 6.58 21.30 -29.02
N TYR A 207 6.63 20.07 -29.55
CA TYR A 207 7.85 19.25 -29.59
C TYR A 207 8.83 19.66 -30.72
N ASN A 208 8.37 20.49 -31.66
CA ASN A 208 9.14 21.03 -32.77
C ASN A 208 9.53 22.52 -32.55
N LEU A 209 9.21 23.09 -31.38
CA LEU A 209 9.53 24.47 -31.01
C LEU A 209 10.96 24.57 -30.50
N ALA A 210 11.85 25.14 -31.32
CA ALA A 210 13.26 25.32 -30.95
C ALA A 210 13.40 26.40 -29.87
N SER A 211 14.15 26.10 -28.82
CA SER A 211 14.23 26.89 -27.59
C SER A 211 15.68 27.06 -27.09
N MET A 212 15.90 28.06 -26.24
CA MET A 212 17.25 28.50 -25.89
C MET A 212 17.90 27.76 -24.73
N ASP A 213 17.14 27.19 -23.81
CA ASP A 213 17.65 26.16 -22.88
C ASP A 213 18.27 24.98 -23.64
N ASN A 214 17.51 24.37 -24.54
CA ASN A 214 17.93 23.28 -25.42
C ASN A 214 19.13 23.68 -26.28
N THR A 215 19.07 24.87 -26.90
CA THR A 215 20.16 25.38 -27.74
C THR A 215 21.43 25.68 -26.94
N TYR A 216 21.32 26.22 -25.72
CA TYR A 216 22.46 26.52 -24.85
C TYR A 216 23.18 25.24 -24.41
N PHE A 217 22.45 24.23 -23.92
CA PHE A 217 23.08 22.98 -23.47
C PHE A 217 23.65 22.17 -24.64
N ALA A 218 23.01 22.19 -25.82
CA ALA A 218 23.59 21.62 -27.04
C ALA A 218 24.89 22.32 -27.45
N VAL A 219 24.90 23.66 -27.52
CA VAL A 219 26.10 24.45 -27.87
C VAL A 219 27.22 24.25 -26.85
N GLN A 220 26.92 24.29 -25.55
CA GLN A 220 27.89 24.07 -24.47
C GLN A 220 28.50 22.66 -24.54
N THR A 221 27.70 21.64 -24.83
CA THR A 221 28.19 20.25 -24.87
C THR A 221 28.97 19.98 -26.15
N LEU A 222 28.51 20.46 -27.30
CA LEU A 222 29.23 20.32 -28.58
C LEU A 222 30.59 21.01 -28.55
N ASP A 223 30.72 22.19 -27.94
CA ASP A 223 32.00 22.91 -27.82
C ASP A 223 33.05 22.14 -27.01
N LEU A 224 32.62 21.28 -26.08
CA LEU A 224 33.48 20.41 -25.27
C LEU A 224 33.79 19.04 -25.93
N LEU A 225 32.98 18.60 -26.90
CA LEU A 225 33.16 17.32 -27.59
C LEU A 225 33.87 17.43 -28.95
N MET A 226 33.79 18.58 -29.62
CA MET A 226 34.36 18.81 -30.95
C MET A 226 35.76 19.48 -30.88
N GLU A 227 36.59 19.31 -31.92
CA GLU A 227 37.87 20.05 -32.01
C GLU A 227 37.67 21.55 -32.31
N ASP A 228 36.72 21.88 -33.20
CA ASP A 228 36.28 23.25 -33.48
C ASP A 228 34.90 23.30 -34.17
N TRP A 229 34.39 24.52 -34.40
CA TRP A 229 33.15 24.77 -35.16
C TRP A 229 33.36 24.92 -36.68
N THR A 230 34.57 24.71 -37.22
CA THR A 230 34.88 24.96 -38.64
C THR A 230 34.11 24.01 -39.56
N ALA A 231 33.94 22.74 -39.14
CA ALA A 231 33.16 21.74 -39.87
C ALA A 231 31.66 22.10 -39.95
N TYR A 232 31.14 22.82 -38.94
CA TYR A 232 29.72 23.13 -38.74
C TYR A 232 29.41 24.63 -38.95
N SER A 233 30.18 25.30 -39.82
CA SER A 233 30.09 26.76 -40.01
C SER A 233 28.74 27.25 -40.57
N THR A 234 27.98 26.38 -41.26
CA THR A 234 26.63 26.74 -41.77
C THR A 234 25.60 26.66 -40.66
N GLU A 235 25.73 25.67 -39.81
CA GLU A 235 24.87 25.34 -38.68
C GLU A 235 25.06 26.41 -37.59
N LYS A 236 26.33 26.70 -37.23
CA LYS A 236 26.71 27.82 -36.36
C LYS A 236 26.10 29.15 -36.82
N ALA A 237 26.13 29.45 -38.11
CA ALA A 237 25.52 30.68 -38.64
C ALA A 237 24.00 30.72 -38.46
N ARG A 238 23.29 29.60 -38.61
CA ARG A 238 21.83 29.52 -38.40
C ARG A 238 21.43 29.55 -36.93
N ILE A 239 22.24 28.98 -36.04
CA ILE A 239 22.09 29.07 -34.59
C ILE A 239 22.23 30.53 -34.15
N VAL A 240 23.23 31.23 -34.68
CA VAL A 240 23.43 32.66 -34.42
C VAL A 240 22.28 33.50 -35.00
N GLU A 241 21.78 33.21 -36.21
CA GLU A 241 20.60 33.90 -36.77
C GLU A 241 19.33 33.63 -35.95
N PHE A 242 19.18 32.43 -35.39
CA PHE A 242 18.13 32.09 -34.42
C PHE A 242 18.28 32.92 -33.14
N ILE A 243 19.42 32.87 -32.44
CA ILE A 243 19.64 33.61 -31.18
C ILE A 243 19.38 35.12 -31.36
N ASN A 244 19.93 35.75 -32.41
CA ASN A 244 19.74 37.18 -32.65
C ASN A 244 18.28 37.56 -32.96
N SER A 245 17.48 36.62 -33.49
CA SER A 245 16.05 36.85 -33.77
C SER A 245 15.16 36.85 -32.53
N LEU A 246 15.66 36.36 -31.39
CA LEU A 246 14.95 36.31 -30.11
C LEU A 246 15.06 37.62 -29.31
N GLN A 247 15.92 38.56 -29.73
CA GLN A 247 16.07 39.83 -29.03
C GLN A 247 14.87 40.74 -29.30
N CYS A 248 14.19 41.19 -28.23
CA CYS A 248 13.01 42.03 -28.32
C CYS A 248 13.36 43.40 -28.92
N ILE A 249 12.82 43.68 -30.11
CA ILE A 249 13.14 44.87 -30.91
C ILE A 249 12.16 46.04 -30.73
N ASP A 250 11.04 45.85 -30.02
CA ASP A 250 10.00 46.86 -29.80
C ASP A 250 10.34 47.74 -28.59
N SER A 251 10.62 49.02 -28.84
CA SER A 251 10.97 50.02 -27.83
C SER A 251 9.79 50.53 -27.00
N ASP A 252 8.54 50.23 -27.39
CA ASP A 252 7.35 50.59 -26.60
C ASP A 252 7.05 49.53 -25.52
N LEU A 253 7.74 48.38 -25.54
CA LEU A 253 7.70 47.36 -24.49
C LEU A 253 8.80 47.60 -23.44
N ILE A 254 8.46 47.48 -22.15
CA ILE A 254 9.44 47.57 -21.05
C ILE A 254 10.42 46.36 -21.06
N ARG A 255 10.13 45.34 -21.87
CA ARG A 255 11.00 44.16 -22.12
C ARG A 255 11.99 44.37 -23.28
N PHE A 256 12.04 45.56 -23.87
CA PHE A 256 12.94 45.95 -24.96
C PHE A 256 14.39 45.54 -24.69
N GLY A 257 15.06 45.01 -25.72
CA GLY A 257 16.48 44.64 -25.67
C GLY A 257 16.81 43.32 -24.97
N GLY A 258 15.92 42.78 -24.13
CA GLY A 258 16.02 41.42 -23.59
C GLY A 258 15.69 40.34 -24.62
N PHE A 259 15.92 39.06 -24.29
CA PHE A 259 15.66 37.93 -25.19
C PHE A 259 14.49 37.03 -24.74
N TRP A 260 13.68 36.58 -25.69
CA TRP A 260 12.77 35.43 -25.54
C TRP A 260 13.56 34.10 -25.47
N ASN A 261 12.96 33.03 -24.94
CA ASN A 261 13.53 31.67 -24.96
C ASN A 261 13.24 30.95 -26.28
N ASP A 262 12.10 31.24 -26.90
CA ASP A 262 11.70 30.75 -28.23
C ASP A 262 10.99 31.84 -29.05
N ARG A 263 10.36 31.48 -30.17
CA ARG A 263 9.84 32.40 -31.19
C ARG A 263 8.32 32.61 -31.19
N ASP A 264 7.57 31.86 -30.41
CA ASP A 264 6.14 32.04 -30.28
C ASP A 264 5.87 32.96 -29.08
N GLU A 265 5.68 34.27 -29.31
CA GLU A 265 5.48 35.24 -28.21
C GLU A 265 4.17 35.01 -27.41
N ASP A 266 3.26 34.16 -27.90
CA ASP A 266 2.07 33.67 -27.17
C ASP A 266 2.38 32.39 -26.35
N HIS A 267 3.56 31.79 -26.53
CA HIS A 267 4.11 30.65 -25.78
C HIS A 267 5.17 31.16 -24.78
N GLN A 268 5.23 30.54 -23.59
CA GLN A 268 6.26 30.86 -22.60
C GLN A 268 6.89 29.55 -22.15
N SER A 269 7.93 29.13 -22.87
CA SER A 269 8.59 27.85 -22.63
C SER A 269 9.29 27.81 -21.26
N LEU A 270 9.53 28.97 -20.62
CA LEU A 270 10.03 29.08 -19.25
C LEU A 270 8.95 29.28 -18.15
N GLU A 271 7.65 29.14 -18.44
CA GLU A 271 6.62 29.10 -17.38
C GLU A 271 6.79 27.85 -16.46
N PRO A 272 6.25 27.85 -15.21
CA PRO A 272 5.27 28.77 -14.63
C PRO A 272 5.85 29.88 -13.72
N MET A 273 7.17 30.12 -13.74
CA MET A 273 7.82 31.11 -12.86
C MET A 273 8.53 32.26 -13.57
N HIS A 274 8.81 32.13 -14.87
CA HIS A 274 9.40 33.20 -15.66
C HIS A 274 8.36 33.81 -16.59
N TYR A 275 8.34 35.14 -16.70
CA TYR A 275 7.74 35.84 -17.83
C TYR A 275 8.88 36.29 -18.75
N GLU A 276 8.70 36.08 -20.05
CA GLU A 276 9.72 36.36 -21.06
C GLU A 276 9.45 37.68 -21.81
N PRO A 277 10.46 38.38 -22.36
CA PRO A 277 11.89 38.25 -22.11
C PRO A 277 12.30 38.31 -20.64
N SER A 278 13.32 37.53 -20.28
CA SER A 278 13.82 37.37 -18.91
C SER A 278 15.35 37.38 -18.87
N LEU A 279 15.94 37.47 -17.66
CA LEU A 279 17.37 37.26 -17.48
C LEU A 279 17.81 35.80 -17.71
N LEU A 280 16.92 34.81 -17.58
CA LEU A 280 17.27 33.40 -17.80
C LEU A 280 17.37 33.07 -19.30
N SER A 281 16.37 33.45 -20.09
CA SER A 281 16.42 33.36 -21.55
C SER A 281 17.56 34.20 -22.14
N SER A 282 17.77 35.41 -21.61
CA SER A 282 18.92 36.26 -22.00
C SER A 282 20.27 35.63 -21.65
N PHE A 283 20.39 34.93 -20.51
CA PHE A 283 21.60 34.17 -20.16
C PHE A 283 21.87 33.08 -21.20
N TYR A 284 20.88 32.26 -21.55
CA TYR A 284 21.04 31.21 -22.55
C TYR A 284 21.47 31.77 -23.92
N CYS A 285 20.84 32.86 -24.39
CA CYS A 285 21.21 33.54 -25.63
C CYS A 285 22.65 34.05 -25.61
N ILE A 286 23.01 34.86 -24.61
CA ILE A 286 24.29 35.57 -24.58
C ILE A 286 25.44 34.62 -24.28
N LYS A 287 25.25 33.60 -23.41
CA LYS A 287 26.28 32.59 -23.18
C LYS A 287 26.49 31.66 -24.37
N SER A 288 25.45 31.35 -25.14
CA SER A 288 25.62 30.64 -26.42
C SER A 288 26.47 31.46 -27.40
N LEU A 289 26.29 32.78 -27.46
CA LEU A 289 27.12 33.65 -28.32
C LEU A 289 28.53 33.90 -27.78
N GLU A 290 28.75 33.82 -26.47
CA GLU A 290 30.09 33.84 -25.86
C GLU A 290 30.89 32.59 -26.24
N ILE A 291 30.31 31.39 -26.07
CA ILE A 291 30.90 30.12 -26.49
C ILE A 291 31.19 30.13 -28.01
N LEU A 292 30.28 30.71 -28.79
CA LEU A 292 30.43 30.80 -30.24
C LEU A 292 31.36 31.93 -30.73
N ASP A 293 31.98 32.73 -29.86
CA ASP A 293 32.83 33.89 -30.20
C ASP A 293 32.14 34.89 -31.17
N LEU A 294 30.86 35.19 -30.90
CA LEU A 294 29.96 36.00 -31.74
C LEU A 294 29.06 36.95 -30.92
N LEU A 295 29.54 37.43 -29.76
CA LEU A 295 28.80 38.37 -28.90
C LEU A 295 28.48 39.71 -29.59
N GLU A 296 29.25 40.12 -30.60
CA GLU A 296 29.09 41.40 -31.28
C GLU A 296 27.91 41.46 -32.26
N THR A 297 27.19 40.34 -32.48
CA THR A 297 26.01 40.32 -33.35
C THR A 297 24.76 40.94 -32.71
N ILE A 298 24.69 41.01 -31.37
CA ILE A 298 23.49 41.47 -30.65
C ILE A 298 23.36 43.00 -30.65
N ARG A 299 22.14 43.50 -30.41
CA ARG A 299 21.89 44.94 -30.16
C ARG A 299 22.32 45.29 -28.73
N ILE A 300 23.63 45.40 -28.53
CA ILE A 300 24.29 45.48 -27.21
C ILE A 300 23.79 46.63 -26.33
N ASN A 301 23.57 47.83 -26.90
CA ASN A 301 23.09 49.00 -26.16
C ASN A 301 21.68 48.80 -25.62
N ASP A 302 20.84 48.12 -26.40
CA ASP A 302 19.43 47.89 -26.08
C ASP A 302 19.33 46.82 -24.98
N PHE A 303 20.20 45.81 -25.01
CA PHE A 303 20.37 44.87 -23.90
C PHE A 303 20.93 45.55 -22.62
N HIS A 304 21.79 46.56 -22.76
CA HIS A 304 22.21 47.39 -21.62
C HIS A 304 21.05 48.24 -21.04
N GLU A 305 20.10 48.65 -21.87
CA GLU A 305 18.86 49.31 -21.41
C GLU A 305 17.95 48.31 -20.65
N PHE A 306 17.81 47.07 -21.13
CA PHE A 306 17.14 45.98 -20.42
C PHE A 306 17.75 45.71 -19.03
N LEU A 307 19.08 45.56 -18.94
CA LEU A 307 19.77 45.38 -17.66
C LEU A 307 19.57 46.58 -16.72
N ALA A 308 19.58 47.81 -17.25
CA ALA A 308 19.35 49.01 -16.45
C ALA A 308 17.91 49.11 -15.92
N ALA A 309 16.91 48.66 -16.69
CA ALA A 309 15.51 48.63 -16.26
C ALA A 309 15.24 47.65 -15.11
N LEU A 310 15.97 46.52 -15.08
CA LEU A 310 15.81 45.47 -14.06
C LEU A 310 16.58 45.70 -12.76
N TYR A 311 17.50 46.69 -12.72
CA TYR A 311 18.37 46.96 -11.57
C TYR A 311 17.71 47.86 -10.50
N ASP A 312 17.62 47.36 -9.27
CA ASP A 312 17.22 48.13 -8.09
C ASP A 312 18.47 48.65 -7.35
N GLU A 313 18.89 49.88 -7.65
CA GLU A 313 20.03 50.54 -7.00
C GLU A 313 19.82 50.70 -5.48
N SER A 314 18.57 50.71 -4.99
CA SER A 314 18.27 50.90 -3.56
C SER A 314 18.39 49.62 -2.73
N LEU A 315 18.25 48.46 -3.37
CA LEU A 315 18.35 47.13 -2.75
C LEU A 315 19.57 46.32 -3.24
N PHE A 316 20.34 46.86 -4.21
CA PHE A 316 21.49 46.22 -4.85
C PHE A 316 21.18 44.83 -5.43
N LYS A 317 20.07 44.73 -6.17
CA LYS A 317 19.58 43.48 -6.77
C LYS A 317 19.00 43.70 -8.16
N PHE A 318 18.80 42.63 -8.91
CA PHE A 318 18.06 42.64 -10.18
C PHE A 318 16.78 41.82 -10.08
N GLN A 319 15.72 42.26 -10.76
CA GLN A 319 14.51 41.48 -10.97
C GLN A 319 14.73 40.49 -12.14
N MET A 320 14.11 39.30 -12.09
CA MET A 320 14.23 38.30 -13.17
C MET A 320 13.64 38.78 -14.51
N ASN A 321 12.58 39.59 -14.43
CA ASN A 321 11.88 40.26 -15.51
C ASN A 321 11.08 41.45 -14.92
N ASP A 322 10.51 42.31 -15.77
CA ASP A 322 9.72 43.49 -15.35
C ASP A 322 8.29 43.15 -14.88
N HIS A 323 7.86 41.87 -14.96
CA HIS A 323 6.47 41.54 -14.72
C HIS A 323 6.08 41.75 -13.25
N THR A 324 5.13 42.66 -13.00
CA THR A 324 4.80 43.14 -11.65
C THR A 324 4.36 42.06 -10.66
N ILE A 325 3.79 40.95 -11.15
CA ILE A 325 3.41 39.77 -10.35
C ILE A 325 4.63 38.94 -9.91
N MET A 326 5.74 39.01 -10.66
CA MET A 326 7.00 38.34 -10.35
C MET A 326 8.05 39.26 -9.70
N LYS A 327 7.67 40.49 -9.30
CA LYS A 327 8.57 41.34 -8.52
C LYS A 327 8.99 40.63 -7.23
N ASN A 328 10.29 40.65 -6.92
CA ASN A 328 10.96 39.88 -5.85
C ASN A 328 10.91 38.34 -5.99
N ARG A 329 10.20 37.79 -6.97
CA ARG A 329 10.26 36.36 -7.27
C ARG A 329 11.48 36.11 -8.16
N LEU A 330 12.24 35.08 -7.82
CA LEU A 330 13.48 34.72 -8.51
C LEU A 330 14.59 35.81 -8.47
N ASP A 331 14.56 36.73 -7.50
CA ASP A 331 15.45 37.91 -7.47
C ASP A 331 16.89 37.61 -7.04
N PHE A 332 17.14 36.58 -6.24
CA PHE A 332 18.50 36.07 -6.01
C PHE A 332 19.09 35.50 -7.31
N ILE A 333 18.35 34.65 -8.02
CA ILE A 333 18.79 34.08 -9.30
C ILE A 333 18.98 35.20 -10.34
N GLY A 334 18.02 36.12 -10.46
CA GLY A 334 18.08 37.27 -11.36
C GLY A 334 19.31 38.14 -11.10
N THR A 335 19.62 38.43 -9.84
CA THR A 335 20.84 39.17 -9.45
C THR A 335 22.11 38.43 -9.86
N ALA A 336 22.18 37.11 -9.68
CA ALA A 336 23.35 36.33 -10.09
C ALA A 336 23.51 36.28 -11.62
N LEU A 337 22.43 35.98 -12.37
CA LEU A 337 22.45 35.97 -13.83
C LEU A 337 22.82 37.36 -14.39
N ALA A 338 22.30 38.43 -13.82
CA ALA A 338 22.64 39.81 -14.21
C ALA A 338 24.12 40.15 -13.99
N ILE A 339 24.76 39.65 -12.92
CA ILE A 339 26.21 39.83 -12.72
C ILE A 339 27.00 39.16 -13.86
N SER A 340 26.69 37.90 -14.20
CA SER A 340 27.37 37.19 -15.30
C SER A 340 27.10 37.85 -16.66
N LEU A 341 25.85 38.19 -16.94
CA LEU A 341 25.45 38.91 -18.16
C LEU A 341 26.13 40.27 -18.28
N ALA A 342 26.21 41.05 -17.19
CA ALA A 342 26.87 42.35 -17.20
C ALA A 342 28.39 42.24 -17.38
N ASN A 343 29.04 41.23 -16.78
CA ASN A 343 30.44 40.93 -17.00
C ASN A 343 30.72 40.54 -18.47
N THR A 344 29.89 39.66 -19.02
CA THR A 344 29.97 39.17 -20.41
C THR A 344 29.76 40.28 -21.45
N THR A 345 28.84 41.21 -21.17
CA THR A 345 28.43 42.27 -22.12
C THR A 345 29.08 43.63 -21.85
N GLY A 346 29.93 43.76 -20.83
CA GLY A 346 30.58 45.02 -20.46
C GLY A 346 29.63 46.10 -19.90
N PHE A 347 28.48 45.70 -19.34
CA PHE A 347 27.55 46.63 -18.67
C PHE A 347 28.13 47.07 -17.32
N THR A 348 28.27 48.38 -17.09
CA THR A 348 28.93 48.94 -15.90
C THR A 348 28.02 49.77 -14.99
N SER A 349 26.73 49.91 -15.30
CA SER A 349 25.79 50.80 -14.58
C SER A 349 25.14 50.15 -13.36
N TYR A 350 25.90 49.36 -12.60
CA TYR A 350 25.45 48.65 -11.40
C TYR A 350 26.61 48.47 -10.40
N ASN A 351 26.30 48.07 -9.15
CA ASN A 351 27.33 47.85 -8.13
C ASN A 351 27.57 46.35 -7.87
N GLN A 352 28.51 45.76 -8.63
CA GLN A 352 28.85 44.33 -8.55
C GLN A 352 29.23 43.85 -7.14
N GLU A 353 29.96 44.65 -6.36
CA GLU A 353 30.33 44.30 -4.98
C GLU A 353 29.09 44.19 -4.09
N GLN A 354 28.17 45.16 -4.18
CA GLN A 354 26.96 45.16 -3.37
C GLN A 354 25.94 44.10 -3.84
N CYS A 355 25.85 43.81 -5.15
CA CYS A 355 25.04 42.70 -5.65
C CYS A 355 25.59 41.33 -5.22
N SER A 356 26.91 41.14 -5.21
CA SER A 356 27.54 39.94 -4.65
C SER A 356 27.28 39.82 -3.14
N ASN A 357 27.42 40.92 -2.39
CA ASN A 357 27.07 40.96 -0.97
C ASN A 357 25.57 40.70 -0.73
N TYR A 358 24.66 41.16 -1.61
CA TYR A 358 23.23 40.86 -1.51
C TYR A 358 22.98 39.35 -1.59
N LEU A 359 23.59 38.67 -2.57
CA LEU A 359 23.52 37.21 -2.68
C LEU A 359 24.10 36.53 -1.43
N LEU A 360 25.33 36.89 -1.03
CA LEU A 360 26.03 36.23 0.06
C LEU A 360 25.37 36.43 1.44
N ASN A 361 24.62 37.51 1.65
CA ASN A 361 23.93 37.80 2.92
C ASN A 361 22.51 37.22 3.01
N ASN A 362 21.90 36.78 1.90
CA ASN A 362 20.54 36.20 1.88
C ASN A 362 20.54 34.66 1.75
N ARG A 363 21.58 33.99 2.24
CA ARG A 363 21.55 32.52 2.42
C ARG A 363 20.61 32.12 3.57
N ASN A 364 19.97 30.97 3.42
CA ASN A 364 19.20 30.31 4.47
C ASN A 364 20.12 29.65 5.53
N THR A 365 19.51 29.05 6.56
CA THR A 365 20.21 28.40 7.68
C THR A 365 21.06 27.18 7.30
N LEU A 366 20.89 26.62 6.10
CA LEU A 366 21.71 25.52 5.56
C LEU A 366 22.88 26.01 4.69
N GLY A 367 23.06 27.34 4.54
CA GLY A 367 24.06 27.91 3.64
C GLY A 367 23.65 27.85 2.16
N LEU A 368 22.36 27.76 1.86
CA LEU A 368 21.81 27.67 0.51
C LEU A 368 20.94 28.89 0.18
N TRP A 369 20.46 28.99 -1.06
CA TRP A 369 19.53 30.03 -1.49
C TRP A 369 18.14 29.45 -1.78
N SER A 370 17.09 30.14 -1.33
CA SER A 370 15.77 30.00 -1.92
C SER A 370 15.72 30.68 -3.29
N ALA A 371 14.60 30.56 -4.00
CA ALA A 371 14.48 31.18 -5.31
C ALA A 371 14.48 32.73 -5.24
N GLY A 372 13.85 33.32 -4.22
CA GLY A 372 13.80 34.78 -4.00
C GLY A 372 13.32 35.14 -2.60
N ILE A 373 13.38 36.43 -2.23
CA ILE A 373 13.10 36.87 -0.83
C ILE A 373 11.67 36.58 -0.36
N ASP A 374 10.69 36.59 -1.27
CA ASP A 374 9.28 36.28 -0.99
C ASP A 374 8.95 34.77 -1.19
N ILE A 375 9.97 33.90 -1.26
CA ILE A 375 9.86 32.46 -1.54
C ILE A 375 10.72 31.68 -0.52
N SER A 376 10.11 30.75 0.24
CA SER A 376 10.78 29.98 1.29
C SER A 376 11.38 28.64 0.81
N ASN A 377 10.88 28.07 -0.30
CA ASN A 377 11.45 26.87 -0.89
C ASN A 377 12.77 27.16 -1.62
N TYR A 378 13.70 26.22 -1.49
CA TYR A 378 15.04 26.24 -2.06
C TYR A 378 15.27 24.95 -2.83
N GLU A 379 15.64 25.09 -4.10
CA GLU A 379 15.87 23.97 -5.02
C GLU A 379 17.35 23.90 -5.39
N LEU A 380 17.81 22.71 -5.82
CA LEU A 380 19.21 22.54 -6.20
C LEU A 380 19.60 23.45 -7.38
N ILE A 381 18.65 23.71 -8.28
CA ILE A 381 18.80 24.62 -9.43
C ILE A 381 19.07 26.08 -9.03
N ASP A 382 18.52 26.55 -7.90
CA ASP A 382 18.69 27.94 -7.45
C ASP A 382 20.13 28.18 -6.99
N THR A 383 20.63 27.27 -6.17
CA THR A 383 22.03 27.30 -5.70
C THR A 383 22.99 27.04 -6.86
N PHE A 384 22.68 26.13 -7.79
CA PHE A 384 23.48 25.91 -9.00
C PHE A 384 23.62 27.17 -9.86
N GLN A 385 22.52 27.85 -10.17
CA GLN A 385 22.55 29.04 -11.03
C GLN A 385 23.30 30.21 -10.38
N ILE A 386 23.18 30.38 -9.06
CA ILE A 386 23.93 31.39 -8.31
C ILE A 386 25.42 31.05 -8.26
N ILE A 387 25.80 29.81 -7.92
CA ILE A 387 27.20 29.37 -7.86
C ILE A 387 27.87 29.44 -9.24
N ARG A 388 27.20 29.01 -10.31
CA ARG A 388 27.67 29.14 -11.70
C ARG A 388 28.01 30.57 -12.07
N ALA A 389 27.07 31.51 -11.87
CA ALA A 389 27.30 32.91 -12.24
C ALA A 389 28.38 33.60 -11.39
N LEU A 390 28.54 33.22 -10.12
CA LEU A 390 29.65 33.70 -9.27
C LEU A 390 31.00 33.07 -9.66
N ASN A 391 31.01 31.84 -10.16
CA ASN A 391 32.20 31.13 -10.65
C ASN A 391 32.71 31.74 -11.96
N GLU A 392 31.82 31.90 -12.94
CA GLU A 392 32.09 32.56 -14.24
C GLU A 392 32.67 33.98 -14.10
N CYS A 393 32.35 34.67 -12.99
CA CYS A 393 32.84 36.02 -12.70
C CYS A 393 34.08 36.05 -11.78
N HIS A 394 34.68 34.91 -11.44
CA HIS A 394 35.76 34.76 -10.45
C HIS A 394 35.43 35.35 -9.05
N LEU A 395 34.16 35.54 -8.73
CA LEU A 395 33.74 36.10 -7.43
C LEU A 395 33.90 35.08 -6.30
N LEU A 396 33.77 33.78 -6.61
CA LEU A 396 33.99 32.70 -5.65
C LEU A 396 35.42 32.67 -5.09
N ASP A 397 36.42 33.22 -5.78
CA ASP A 397 37.80 33.28 -5.28
C ASP A 397 37.94 34.18 -4.04
N SER A 398 37.00 35.12 -3.86
CA SER A 398 36.93 36.02 -2.70
C SER A 398 36.04 35.50 -1.55
N VAL A 399 35.28 34.43 -1.77
CA VAL A 399 34.32 33.90 -0.78
C VAL A 399 35.05 33.09 0.30
N ASP A 400 34.75 33.40 1.55
CA ASP A 400 35.41 32.80 2.71
C ASP A 400 35.30 31.25 2.74
N PRO A 401 36.37 30.51 3.09
CA PRO A 401 36.35 29.04 3.14
C PRO A 401 35.30 28.43 4.08
N GLN A 402 34.91 29.13 5.16
CA GLN A 402 33.80 28.69 6.01
C GLN A 402 32.48 28.72 5.23
N VAL A 403 32.21 29.81 4.51
CA VAL A 403 31.02 29.95 3.65
C VAL A 403 31.00 28.88 2.55
N LYS A 404 32.16 28.57 1.93
CA LYS A 404 32.24 27.46 0.97
C LYS A 404 31.91 26.10 1.61
N ASN A 405 32.29 25.86 2.87
CA ASN A 405 31.92 24.65 3.60
C ASN A 405 30.44 24.64 4.02
N GLU A 406 29.86 25.78 4.40
CA GLU A 406 28.43 25.92 4.70
C GLU A 406 27.60 25.51 3.47
N ILE A 407 27.88 26.09 2.30
CA ILE A 407 27.20 25.74 1.03
C ILE A 407 27.37 24.24 0.74
N ARG A 408 28.60 23.71 0.81
CA ARG A 408 28.88 22.28 0.55
C ARG A 408 28.12 21.33 1.49
N ASN A 409 27.96 21.71 2.76
CA ASN A 409 27.16 20.94 3.73
C ASN A 409 25.66 21.08 3.42
N GLY A 410 25.20 22.24 2.95
CA GLY A 410 23.85 22.42 2.40
C GLY A 410 23.57 21.46 1.24
N ILE A 411 24.51 21.27 0.31
CA ILE A 411 24.36 20.34 -0.83
C ILE A 411 24.17 18.88 -0.38
N SER A 412 24.66 18.46 0.81
CA SER A 412 24.37 17.10 1.29
C SER A 412 22.91 16.84 1.62
N PHE A 413 22.07 17.87 1.78
CA PHE A 413 20.62 17.69 1.93
C PHE A 413 19.92 17.28 0.63
N PHE A 414 20.55 17.45 -0.54
CA PHE A 414 20.04 16.95 -1.83
C PHE A 414 20.57 15.55 -2.17
N ARG A 415 21.46 14.97 -1.35
CA ARG A 415 22.02 13.64 -1.58
C ARG A 415 20.99 12.56 -1.26
N THR A 416 20.91 11.57 -2.15
CA THR A 416 20.07 10.38 -2.07
C THR A 416 20.91 9.12 -1.78
N TYR A 417 20.24 7.99 -1.61
CA TYR A 417 20.87 6.66 -1.54
C TYR A 417 21.81 6.42 -2.74
N ASN A 418 22.87 5.64 -2.54
CA ASN A 418 23.93 5.42 -3.55
C ASN A 418 24.64 6.71 -4.01
N ASN A 419 24.76 7.72 -3.14
CA ASN A 419 25.56 8.95 -3.29
C ASN A 419 25.21 9.89 -4.48
N ASN A 420 24.10 9.66 -5.18
CA ASN A 420 23.56 10.55 -6.23
C ASN A 420 22.72 11.70 -5.62
N TYR A 421 22.02 12.48 -6.44
CA TYR A 421 21.34 13.71 -6.01
C TYR A 421 19.93 13.87 -6.61
N ALA A 422 19.03 14.47 -5.84
CA ALA A 422 17.68 14.88 -6.24
C ALA A 422 17.54 16.40 -6.39
N LEU A 423 16.47 16.87 -7.05
CA LEU A 423 16.18 18.30 -7.23
C LEU A 423 15.64 18.97 -5.96
N LEU A 424 15.05 18.17 -5.05
CA LEU A 424 14.54 18.57 -3.74
C LEU A 424 15.49 18.16 -2.60
N SER A 425 15.48 18.98 -1.56
CA SER A 425 16.16 18.71 -0.28
C SER A 425 15.38 17.69 0.54
N HIS A 426 16.04 16.66 1.08
CA HIS A 426 15.41 15.68 1.98
C HIS A 426 14.86 16.30 3.26
N TYR A 427 15.21 17.55 3.55
CA TYR A 427 14.62 18.33 4.65
C TYR A 427 13.09 18.49 4.50
N TYR A 428 12.54 18.42 3.28
CA TYR A 428 11.11 18.50 3.08
C TYR A 428 10.39 17.18 3.36
N GLY A 429 9.11 17.29 3.75
CA GLY A 429 8.22 16.15 3.93
C GLY A 429 6.83 16.38 3.31
N SER A 430 6.02 15.33 3.32
CA SER A 430 4.73 15.23 2.63
C SER A 430 3.60 14.74 3.55
N MET A 431 2.37 14.96 3.09
CA MET A 431 1.17 14.40 3.71
C MET A 431 1.13 12.86 3.61
N GLN A 432 1.77 12.28 2.60
CA GLN A 432 1.86 10.82 2.42
C GLN A 432 2.74 10.17 3.49
N THR A 433 3.88 10.77 3.82
CA THR A 433 4.76 10.32 4.91
C THR A 433 4.14 10.54 6.27
N ILE A 434 3.49 11.68 6.49
CA ILE A 434 2.71 11.91 7.72
C ILE A 434 1.64 10.82 7.89
N ASN A 435 0.90 10.45 6.85
CA ASN A 435 -0.11 9.39 6.97
C ASN A 435 0.51 8.00 7.14
N SER A 436 1.58 7.68 6.41
CA SER A 436 2.28 6.40 6.53
C SER A 436 2.83 6.18 7.94
N ILE A 437 3.51 7.19 8.50
CA ILE A 437 4.03 7.16 9.87
C ILE A 437 2.87 7.16 10.89
N THR A 438 1.86 8.01 10.74
CA THR A 438 0.71 8.03 11.64
C THR A 438 -0.03 6.68 11.64
N ASN A 439 -0.16 6.02 10.49
CA ASN A 439 -0.75 4.68 10.38
C ASN A 439 0.10 3.63 11.10
N ALA A 440 1.41 3.59 10.85
CA ALA A 440 2.31 2.64 11.52
C ALA A 440 2.33 2.83 13.04
N PHE A 441 2.39 4.07 13.53
CA PHE A 441 2.32 4.39 14.97
C PHE A 441 0.93 4.11 15.57
N HIS A 442 -0.15 4.20 14.80
CA HIS A 442 -1.49 3.81 15.25
C HIS A 442 -1.65 2.29 15.36
N LEU A 443 -1.23 1.54 14.33
CA LEU A 443 -1.28 0.08 14.32
C LEU A 443 -0.49 -0.55 15.48
N HIS A 444 0.65 0.05 15.83
CA HIS A 444 1.54 -0.44 16.88
C HIS A 444 1.29 0.20 18.28
N ASP A 445 0.16 0.87 18.52
CA ASP A 445 -0.17 1.53 19.80
C ASP A 445 0.91 2.54 20.28
N LYS A 446 1.61 3.22 19.36
CA LYS A 446 2.71 4.18 19.62
C LYS A 446 2.33 5.66 19.42
N ILE A 447 1.07 6.00 19.12
CA ILE A 447 0.64 7.41 18.87
C ILE A 447 1.01 8.39 19.99
N ALA A 448 1.12 7.93 21.24
CA ALA A 448 1.53 8.74 22.38
C ALA A 448 3.01 9.19 22.34
N ASP A 449 3.84 8.56 21.49
CA ASP A 449 5.26 8.88 21.30
C ASP A 449 5.46 10.03 20.28
N LEU A 450 4.42 10.39 19.51
CA LEU A 450 4.46 11.45 18.51
C LEU A 450 4.24 12.84 19.13
N GLU A 451 4.91 13.86 18.58
CA GLU A 451 4.71 15.28 18.89
C GLU A 451 3.41 15.82 18.25
N ILE A 452 2.26 15.31 18.72
CA ILE A 452 0.91 15.57 18.21
C ILE A 452 0.60 17.07 17.97
N PRO A 453 0.96 18.03 18.84
CA PRO A 453 0.63 19.45 18.60
C PRO A 453 1.35 20.04 17.39
N GLN A 454 2.62 19.68 17.17
CA GLN A 454 3.43 20.11 16.04
C GLN A 454 2.96 19.41 14.76
N LEU A 455 2.68 18.11 14.83
CA LEU A 455 2.16 17.33 13.72
C LEU A 455 0.77 17.83 13.26
N TYR A 456 -0.09 18.19 14.21
CA TYR A 456 -1.38 18.85 13.94
C TYR A 456 -1.17 20.18 13.18
N ASP A 457 -0.29 21.04 13.67
CA ASP A 457 -0.02 22.33 13.01
C ASP A 457 0.52 22.13 11.59
N HIS A 458 1.39 21.14 11.37
CA HIS A 458 1.91 20.79 10.04
C HIS A 458 0.80 20.31 9.08
N ILE A 459 -0.06 19.38 9.50
CA ILE A 459 -1.20 18.94 8.67
C ILE A 459 -2.13 20.13 8.37
N ARG A 460 -2.46 20.92 9.40
CA ARG A 460 -3.31 22.11 9.33
C ARG A 460 -2.77 23.18 8.38
N LYS A 461 -1.45 23.34 8.30
CA LYS A 461 -0.76 24.26 7.37
C LYS A 461 -0.77 23.78 5.92
N GLY A 462 -0.91 22.46 5.69
CA GLY A 462 -1.10 21.90 4.34
C GLY A 462 -2.48 22.17 3.73
N TYR A 463 -3.43 22.74 4.47
CA TYR A 463 -4.80 23.00 4.02
C TYR A 463 -4.90 24.27 3.14
N LEU A 464 -5.38 24.11 1.91
CA LEU A 464 -5.48 25.18 0.91
C LEU A 464 -6.93 25.58 0.66
N SER A 465 -7.23 26.86 0.85
CA SER A 465 -8.49 27.50 0.43
C SER A 465 -8.26 28.22 -0.90
N LEU A 466 -8.67 27.62 -2.02
CA LEU A 466 -8.35 28.12 -3.36
C LEU A 466 -9.42 29.09 -3.88
N MET A 467 -9.20 30.40 -3.65
CA MET A 467 -10.11 31.48 -4.03
C MET A 467 -10.51 31.52 -5.52
N LEU A 468 -9.77 30.87 -6.41
CA LEU A 468 -10.03 30.87 -7.86
C LEU A 468 -10.70 29.59 -8.41
N SER A 469 -10.69 28.48 -7.66
CA SER A 469 -11.41 27.25 -8.03
C SER A 469 -12.64 26.98 -7.17
N GLY A 470 -12.78 27.65 -6.03
CA GLY A 470 -13.82 27.37 -5.04
C GLY A 470 -13.62 26.04 -4.29
N GLY A 471 -12.51 25.34 -4.56
CA GLY A 471 -12.19 24.06 -3.94
C GLY A 471 -11.37 24.21 -2.67
N ILE A 472 -11.60 23.29 -1.74
CA ILE A 472 -10.86 23.14 -0.49
C ILE A 472 -10.17 21.77 -0.47
N GLU A 473 -8.84 21.77 -0.33
CA GLU A 473 -8.02 20.56 -0.44
C GLU A 473 -6.71 20.69 0.34
N PHE A 474 -6.08 19.56 0.68
CA PHE A 474 -4.73 19.57 1.23
C PHE A 474 -3.68 19.44 0.12
N SER A 475 -2.54 20.11 0.31
CA SER A 475 -1.33 19.82 -0.46
C SER A 475 -0.74 18.48 -0.04
N GLY A 476 -0.15 17.78 -1.01
CA GLY A 476 0.70 16.63 -0.74
C GLY A 476 2.04 17.01 -0.13
N PHE A 477 2.54 18.23 -0.36
CA PHE A 477 3.92 18.63 -0.02
C PHE A 477 3.94 19.77 1.01
N LEU A 478 4.79 19.66 2.04
CA LEU A 478 4.66 20.41 3.30
C LEU A 478 5.90 21.25 3.66
N ALA A 479 6.44 21.99 2.68
CA ALA A 479 7.51 22.96 2.95
C ALA A 479 7.08 24.10 3.91
N ILE A 480 8.11 24.80 4.40
CA ILE A 480 8.07 25.73 5.55
C ILE A 480 6.97 26.80 5.40
N PRO A 481 6.13 27.04 6.44
CA PRO A 481 4.70 27.22 6.22
C PRO A 481 4.20 28.67 6.25
N ASP A 482 5.06 29.64 5.93
CA ASP A 482 4.83 31.08 6.14
C ASP A 482 4.27 31.83 4.91
N ILE A 483 3.78 31.11 3.89
CA ILE A 483 3.21 31.71 2.66
C ILE A 483 1.72 31.40 2.54
N ASP A 484 0.92 32.45 2.57
CA ASP A 484 -0.51 32.45 2.26
C ASP A 484 -0.70 32.30 0.74
N GLN A 485 -1.56 31.36 0.33
CA GLN A 485 -2.11 31.16 -1.03
C GLN A 485 -1.19 30.74 -2.20
N CYS A 486 -1.67 29.68 -2.89
CA CYS A 486 -1.57 29.43 -4.34
C CYS A 486 -0.20 29.41 -5.04
N SER A 487 0.93 29.58 -4.34
CA SER A 487 2.22 29.89 -4.99
C SER A 487 3.42 29.09 -4.48
N VAL A 488 3.19 27.85 -4.05
CA VAL A 488 4.25 26.81 -3.99
C VAL A 488 4.58 26.39 -5.44
N SER A 489 5.33 27.24 -6.12
CA SER A 489 5.87 26.98 -7.44
C SER A 489 7.29 26.44 -7.30
N PHE A 490 7.47 25.18 -7.66
CA PHE A 490 8.79 24.58 -7.88
C PHE A 490 9.18 24.81 -9.34
N ARG A 491 10.43 25.22 -9.55
CA ARG A 491 11.04 25.42 -10.88
C ARG A 491 11.40 24.10 -11.54
N SER A 492 11.89 23.15 -10.74
CA SER A 492 12.25 21.78 -11.17
C SER A 492 11.05 20.88 -11.41
N LEU A 493 9.86 21.27 -10.92
CA LEU A 493 8.61 20.51 -10.99
C LEU A 493 8.85 19.04 -10.58
N PRO A 494 9.13 18.72 -9.30
CA PRO A 494 9.47 17.36 -8.86
C PRO A 494 8.46 16.30 -9.32
N LEU A 495 8.95 15.12 -9.75
CA LEU A 495 8.11 14.03 -10.29
C LEU A 495 6.99 13.62 -9.34
N GLU A 496 7.33 13.55 -8.05
CA GLU A 496 6.54 13.02 -6.95
C GLU A 496 5.24 13.78 -6.67
N TYR A 497 5.09 15.01 -7.19
CA TYR A 497 3.97 15.90 -6.91
C TYR A 497 3.44 16.69 -8.13
N PHE A 498 3.96 16.49 -9.35
CA PHE A 498 3.58 17.31 -10.51
C PHE A 498 2.88 16.55 -11.65
N SER A 499 2.20 15.43 -11.34
CA SER A 499 1.32 14.74 -12.27
C SER A 499 -0.08 15.39 -12.32
N TRP A 500 -0.46 16.01 -13.45
CA TRP A 500 -1.81 16.59 -13.63
C TRP A 500 -2.84 15.67 -14.32
N TRP A 501 -2.35 14.59 -14.91
CA TRP A 501 -3.07 13.45 -15.50
C TRP A 501 -2.26 12.18 -15.18
N PHE A 502 -2.60 11.03 -15.75
CA PHE A 502 -1.78 9.82 -15.66
C PHE A 502 -0.67 9.85 -16.72
N TYR A 503 0.59 9.60 -16.34
CA TYR A 503 1.79 9.69 -17.20
C TYR A 503 2.21 8.28 -17.67
N PRO A 504 1.98 7.86 -18.94
CA PRO A 504 2.14 6.47 -19.36
C PRO A 504 3.54 5.84 -19.28
N HIS A 505 4.62 6.58 -19.54
CA HIS A 505 5.98 6.04 -19.38
C HIS A 505 6.34 5.85 -17.90
N LEU A 506 5.85 6.73 -17.01
CA LEU A 506 6.17 6.69 -15.58
C LEU A 506 5.19 5.86 -14.73
N ASN A 507 3.96 5.68 -15.21
CA ASN A 507 2.83 5.15 -14.44
C ASN A 507 2.46 5.99 -13.20
N GLU A 508 2.75 7.30 -13.21
CA GLU A 508 2.53 8.19 -12.05
C GLU A 508 1.30 9.11 -12.20
N THR A 509 0.71 9.42 -11.04
CA THR A 509 -0.61 10.03 -10.82
C THR A 509 -0.62 11.08 -9.71
N ASN A 510 0.51 11.34 -9.06
CA ASN A 510 0.59 12.23 -7.92
C ASN A 510 0.53 13.71 -8.34
N SER A 511 -0.64 14.33 -8.19
CA SER A 511 -0.77 15.80 -8.26
C SER A 511 -0.18 16.48 -7.03
N PHE A 512 -0.08 17.82 -7.06
CA PHE A 512 0.45 18.61 -5.94
C PHE A 512 -0.52 18.69 -4.76
N ASN A 513 -1.81 18.52 -5.04
CA ASN A 513 -2.91 18.57 -4.11
C ASN A 513 -4.11 17.76 -4.65
N GLY A 514 -5.12 17.53 -3.81
CA GLY A 514 -6.37 16.85 -4.19
C GLY A 514 -6.78 15.70 -3.26
N ASN A 515 -7.78 14.93 -3.69
CA ASN A 515 -8.48 13.90 -2.90
C ASN A 515 -7.53 12.92 -2.18
N LYS A 516 -6.42 12.50 -2.81
CA LYS A 516 -5.42 11.61 -2.18
C LYS A 516 -4.86 12.18 -0.86
N TYR A 517 -4.38 13.41 -0.90
CA TYR A 517 -3.79 14.06 0.28
C TYR A 517 -4.83 14.60 1.25
N THR A 518 -6.01 14.98 0.75
CA THR A 518 -7.16 15.30 1.63
C THR A 518 -7.59 14.07 2.45
N TYR A 519 -7.61 12.87 1.85
CA TYR A 519 -7.81 11.64 2.62
C TYR A 519 -6.68 11.43 3.65
N PHE A 520 -5.41 11.46 3.21
CA PHE A 520 -4.25 11.27 4.08
C PHE A 520 -4.23 12.25 5.26
N ALA A 521 -4.61 13.52 5.06
CA ALA A 521 -4.71 14.52 6.10
C ALA A 521 -5.82 14.19 7.12
N LEU A 522 -7.05 13.95 6.66
CA LEU A 522 -8.19 13.69 7.52
C LEU A 522 -8.05 12.37 8.30
N ASP A 523 -7.50 11.33 7.68
CA ASP A 523 -7.22 10.05 8.32
C ASP A 523 -6.13 10.18 9.39
N SER A 524 -5.08 10.95 9.13
CA SER A 524 -4.05 11.25 10.13
C SER A 524 -4.62 12.05 11.30
N LEU A 525 -5.42 13.09 11.03
CA LEU A 525 -6.12 13.89 12.05
C LEU A 525 -7.06 13.05 12.90
N LYS A 526 -7.75 12.06 12.32
CA LYS A 526 -8.60 11.09 13.04
C LYS A 526 -7.75 10.24 14.00
N LYS A 527 -6.61 9.72 13.53
CA LYS A 527 -5.70 8.85 14.31
C LYS A 527 -4.92 9.55 15.43
N ILE A 528 -4.59 10.84 15.28
CA ILE A 528 -3.92 11.64 16.34
C ILE A 528 -4.89 12.42 17.24
N PHE A 529 -6.20 12.12 17.16
CA PHE A 529 -7.26 12.76 17.97
C PHE A 529 -7.36 14.28 17.77
N LYS A 530 -7.26 14.74 16.52
CA LYS A 530 -7.25 16.17 16.13
C LYS A 530 -8.28 16.56 15.07
N LEU A 531 -9.10 15.63 14.58
CA LEU A 531 -10.18 15.93 13.63
C LEU A 531 -11.22 16.90 14.22
N ASP A 532 -11.50 16.81 15.52
CA ASP A 532 -12.37 17.76 16.25
C ASP A 532 -11.82 19.18 16.25
N ASP A 533 -10.55 19.37 16.65
CA ASP A 533 -9.89 20.67 16.66
C ASP A 533 -9.80 21.26 15.25
N PHE A 534 -9.61 20.42 14.23
CA PHE A 534 -9.64 20.82 12.84
C PHE A 534 -11.04 21.27 12.42
N HIS A 535 -12.09 20.49 12.74
CA HIS A 535 -13.47 20.80 12.36
C HIS A 535 -13.99 22.09 13.00
N LEU A 536 -13.57 22.38 14.24
CA LEU A 536 -13.88 23.64 14.94
C LEU A 536 -13.29 24.89 14.24
N GLN A 537 -12.27 24.72 13.40
CA GLN A 537 -11.64 25.80 12.63
C GLN A 537 -12.04 25.79 11.14
N TYR A 538 -12.35 24.62 10.58
CA TYR A 538 -12.56 24.40 9.14
C TYR A 538 -13.78 23.50 8.89
N ASP A 539 -14.67 23.93 7.99
CA ASP A 539 -15.92 23.21 7.73
C ASP A 539 -15.72 21.96 6.86
N LEU A 540 -15.87 20.78 7.49
CA LEU A 540 -15.80 19.48 6.81
C LEU A 540 -16.96 19.27 5.82
N MET A 541 -18.11 19.94 5.97
CA MET A 541 -19.17 19.90 4.95
C MET A 541 -18.74 20.56 3.64
N ASN A 542 -17.86 21.56 3.70
CA ASN A 542 -17.30 22.23 2.53
C ASN A 542 -16.21 21.37 1.85
N VAL A 543 -15.42 20.62 2.64
CA VAL A 543 -14.52 19.57 2.11
C VAL A 543 -15.32 18.48 1.41
N LEU A 544 -16.36 17.93 2.04
CA LEU A 544 -17.27 16.95 1.46
C LEU A 544 -17.92 17.47 0.16
N THR A 545 -18.40 18.72 0.16
CA THR A 545 -18.98 19.36 -1.03
C THR A 545 -17.95 19.51 -2.15
N THR A 546 -16.69 19.83 -1.84
CA THR A 546 -15.59 19.88 -2.81
C THR A 546 -15.34 18.51 -3.47
N VAL A 547 -15.32 17.43 -2.67
CA VAL A 547 -15.12 16.06 -3.17
C VAL A 547 -16.29 15.63 -4.06
N LEU A 548 -17.54 15.83 -3.63
CA LEU A 548 -18.73 15.50 -4.41
C LEU A 548 -18.76 16.24 -5.76
N ASN A 549 -18.40 17.54 -5.76
CA ASN A 549 -18.28 18.35 -6.98
C ASN A 549 -17.14 17.91 -7.92
N SER A 550 -16.26 16.98 -7.52
CA SER A 550 -15.23 16.40 -8.42
C SER A 550 -15.72 15.21 -9.24
N GLN A 551 -16.98 14.76 -9.08
CA GLN A 551 -17.59 13.71 -9.92
C GLN A 551 -17.97 14.26 -11.31
N LEU A 552 -17.56 13.59 -12.40
CA LEU A 552 -17.94 13.98 -13.76
C LEU A 552 -19.38 13.55 -14.10
N VAL A 553 -20.32 14.47 -13.98
CA VAL A 553 -21.75 14.25 -14.22
C VAL A 553 -22.20 14.36 -15.69
N ASN A 554 -21.28 14.53 -16.65
CA ASN A 554 -21.63 14.66 -18.08
C ASN A 554 -21.46 13.33 -18.84
N SER A 555 -22.57 12.70 -19.21
CA SER A 555 -22.65 11.41 -19.93
C SER A 555 -22.19 11.42 -21.39
N SER A 556 -21.64 12.53 -21.88
CA SER A 556 -21.05 12.63 -23.23
C SER A 556 -19.63 12.05 -23.32
N TYR A 557 -19.02 11.68 -22.19
CA TYR A 557 -17.60 11.35 -22.07
C TYR A 557 -17.37 9.92 -21.55
N LYS A 558 -16.26 9.30 -21.98
CA LYS A 558 -15.91 7.91 -21.64
C LYS A 558 -15.82 7.67 -20.12
N ASN A 559 -15.31 8.65 -19.38
CA ASN A 559 -15.06 8.52 -17.93
C ASN A 559 -16.19 9.14 -17.08
N TYR A 560 -17.38 9.30 -17.64
CA TYR A 560 -18.60 9.73 -16.92
C TYR A 560 -18.82 8.90 -15.66
N GLY A 561 -19.19 9.57 -14.57
CA GLY A 561 -19.42 8.94 -13.27
C GLY A 561 -18.19 8.83 -12.37
N GLY A 562 -16.97 8.79 -12.93
CA GLY A 562 -15.73 8.81 -12.15
C GLY A 562 -15.41 10.18 -11.52
N PHE A 563 -14.47 10.20 -10.57
CA PHE A 563 -14.01 11.42 -9.90
C PHE A 563 -12.66 11.90 -10.44
N MET A 564 -12.50 13.23 -10.55
CA MET A 564 -11.21 13.90 -10.74
C MET A 564 -10.44 13.98 -9.41
N ASN A 565 -9.16 14.38 -9.44
CA ASN A 565 -8.40 14.64 -8.22
C ASN A 565 -8.94 15.82 -7.39
N ARG A 566 -9.60 16.78 -8.05
CA ARG A 566 -10.28 17.94 -7.45
C ARG A 566 -11.29 18.54 -8.45
N PRO A 567 -12.31 19.30 -8.02
CA PRO A 567 -13.16 20.02 -8.96
C PRO A 567 -12.36 21.09 -9.70
N TYR A 568 -12.60 21.22 -11.00
CA TYR A 568 -11.93 22.22 -11.84
C TYR A 568 -12.96 23.03 -12.63
N PRO A 569 -13.02 24.36 -12.51
CA PRO A 569 -13.89 25.19 -13.33
C PRO A 569 -13.32 25.29 -14.75
N SER A 570 -13.51 24.25 -15.55
CA SER A 570 -13.03 24.18 -16.92
C SER A 570 -14.08 24.70 -17.91
N TYR A 571 -13.63 25.38 -18.96
CA TYR A 571 -14.44 25.73 -20.12
C TYR A 571 -14.43 24.63 -21.21
N ARG A 572 -13.85 23.44 -20.92
CA ARG A 572 -13.67 22.32 -21.87
C ARG A 572 -13.76 20.97 -21.16
N LEU A 573 -14.99 20.49 -21.00
CA LEU A 573 -15.35 19.20 -20.35
C LEU A 573 -14.58 17.97 -20.88
N GLU A 574 -14.06 18.02 -22.11
CA GLU A 574 -13.12 17.04 -22.67
C GLU A 574 -11.90 16.82 -21.73
N ARG A 575 -11.29 17.91 -21.27
CA ARG A 575 -10.12 17.92 -20.37
C ARG A 575 -10.45 17.45 -18.94
N GLU A 576 -11.71 17.48 -18.55
CA GLU A 576 -12.16 16.92 -17.26
C GLU A 576 -12.18 15.39 -17.34
N SER A 577 -12.67 14.82 -18.44
CA SER A 577 -12.63 13.36 -18.67
C SER A 577 -11.20 12.82 -18.72
N GLU A 578 -10.24 13.56 -19.28
CA GLU A 578 -8.83 13.18 -19.37
C GLU A 578 -8.12 13.15 -18.00
N ARG A 579 -8.68 13.85 -16.99
CA ARG A 579 -8.15 13.93 -15.63
C ARG A 579 -8.74 12.91 -14.65
N ILE A 580 -9.56 11.98 -15.13
CA ILE A 580 -10.14 10.93 -14.29
C ILE A 580 -9.23 9.70 -14.29
N VAL A 581 -8.55 9.50 -13.16
CA VAL A 581 -7.79 8.31 -12.82
C VAL A 581 -8.58 7.51 -11.78
N PHE A 582 -8.50 6.18 -11.84
CA PHE A 582 -9.35 5.31 -11.01
C PHE A 582 -9.02 5.44 -9.51
N GLU A 583 -7.75 5.62 -9.18
CA GLU A 583 -7.25 5.99 -7.85
C GLU A 583 -7.97 7.20 -7.24
N TYR A 584 -8.25 8.27 -8.01
CA TYR A 584 -8.92 9.46 -7.50
C TYR A 584 -10.35 9.17 -7.04
N SER A 585 -11.01 8.19 -7.67
CA SER A 585 -12.34 7.73 -7.28
C SER A 585 -12.32 6.95 -5.96
N TYR A 586 -11.28 6.16 -5.72
CA TYR A 586 -11.09 5.49 -4.43
C TYR A 586 -10.90 6.51 -3.30
N TYR A 587 -9.99 7.48 -3.46
CA TYR A 587 -9.78 8.49 -2.42
C TYR A 587 -10.99 9.40 -2.21
N ALA A 588 -11.78 9.69 -3.26
CA ALA A 588 -13.06 10.38 -3.12
C ALA A 588 -14.03 9.59 -2.22
N VAL A 589 -14.25 8.29 -2.49
CA VAL A 589 -15.07 7.42 -1.62
C VAL A 589 -14.56 7.42 -0.18
N ARG A 590 -13.25 7.25 0.02
CA ARG A 590 -12.63 7.20 1.36
C ARG A 590 -12.80 8.50 2.16
N ILE A 591 -12.85 9.67 1.52
CA ILE A 591 -13.19 10.94 2.21
C ILE A 591 -14.67 10.98 2.57
N ILE A 592 -15.56 10.63 1.64
CA ILE A 592 -17.01 10.70 1.86
C ILE A 592 -17.40 9.74 3.00
N GLU A 593 -16.86 8.52 3.03
CA GLU A 593 -17.00 7.57 4.15
C GLU A 593 -16.50 8.19 5.48
N LEU A 594 -15.26 8.70 5.50
CA LEU A 594 -14.64 9.24 6.73
C LEU A 594 -15.44 10.41 7.32
N ILE A 595 -15.93 11.33 6.47
CA ILE A 595 -16.72 12.49 6.91
C ILE A 595 -18.16 12.08 7.27
N ALA A 596 -18.77 11.14 6.54
CA ALA A 596 -20.12 10.65 6.84
C ALA A 596 -20.19 9.91 8.19
N ASP A 597 -19.20 9.05 8.48
CA ASP A 597 -19.00 8.41 9.79
C ASP A 597 -18.82 9.45 10.91
N TYR A 598 -18.02 10.49 10.65
CA TYR A 598 -17.65 11.48 11.66
C TYR A 598 -18.78 12.47 11.99
N LEU A 599 -19.60 12.83 11.01
CA LEU A 599 -20.71 13.78 11.15
C LEU A 599 -22.10 13.12 11.27
N ASP A 600 -22.17 11.78 11.37
CA ASP A 600 -23.41 10.98 11.44
C ASP A 600 -24.39 11.28 10.28
N LEU A 601 -23.86 11.35 9.06
CA LEU A 601 -24.65 11.68 7.84
C LEU A 601 -25.38 10.46 7.25
N GLY A 602 -25.07 9.24 7.72
CA GLY A 602 -25.57 7.98 7.18
C GLY A 602 -24.68 7.38 6.11
N ASP A 603 -25.26 6.52 5.26
CA ASP A 603 -24.53 5.80 4.20
C ASP A 603 -23.97 6.77 3.14
N PHE A 604 -22.64 6.78 2.98
CA PHE A 604 -21.93 7.57 1.97
C PHE A 604 -22.50 7.37 0.56
N SER A 605 -23.04 6.18 0.27
CA SER A 605 -23.54 5.82 -1.06
C SER A 605 -24.84 6.55 -1.42
N GLU A 606 -25.54 7.16 -0.46
CA GLU A 606 -26.68 8.06 -0.67
C GLU A 606 -26.26 9.54 -0.75
N LEU A 607 -25.00 9.87 -0.44
CA LEU A 607 -24.42 11.22 -0.59
C LEU A 607 -23.87 11.49 -2.01
N LEU A 608 -23.65 10.43 -2.79
CA LEU A 608 -23.07 10.50 -4.14
C LEU A 608 -23.96 11.28 -5.13
N THR A 609 -23.40 12.31 -5.77
CA THR A 609 -24.11 13.18 -6.73
C THR A 609 -24.74 12.40 -7.89
N ASN A 610 -24.09 11.34 -8.38
CA ASN A 610 -24.67 10.40 -9.32
C ASN A 610 -24.19 8.96 -9.04
N LYS A 611 -24.85 8.29 -8.10
CA LYS A 611 -24.61 6.89 -7.70
C LYS A 611 -24.63 5.90 -8.87
N VAL A 612 -25.56 6.05 -9.82
CA VAL A 612 -25.71 5.11 -10.95
C VAL A 612 -24.52 5.22 -11.90
N ALA A 613 -24.16 6.44 -12.31
CA ALA A 613 -23.00 6.66 -13.17
C ALA A 613 -21.70 6.16 -12.54
N PHE A 614 -21.57 6.26 -11.22
CA PHE A 614 -20.39 5.77 -10.50
C PHE A 614 -20.27 4.24 -10.54
N ILE A 615 -21.40 3.53 -10.46
CA ILE A 615 -21.45 2.06 -10.59
C ILE A 615 -21.09 1.68 -12.04
N ASP A 616 -21.74 2.31 -13.02
CA ASP A 616 -21.45 2.09 -14.45
C ASP A 616 -19.95 2.31 -14.76
N TYR A 617 -19.35 3.38 -14.24
CA TYR A 617 -17.92 3.70 -14.37
C TYR A 617 -17.00 2.61 -13.82
N ILE A 618 -17.33 2.01 -12.67
CA ILE A 618 -16.54 0.93 -12.06
C ILE A 618 -16.70 -0.36 -12.88
N GLU A 619 -17.93 -0.73 -13.26
CA GLU A 619 -18.19 -1.96 -14.00
C GLU A 619 -17.53 -1.97 -15.40
N ASP A 620 -17.51 -0.83 -16.10
CA ASP A 620 -16.87 -0.68 -17.42
C ASP A 620 -15.33 -0.88 -17.41
N GLN A 621 -14.66 -0.86 -16.25
CA GLN A 621 -13.22 -1.15 -16.13
C GLN A 621 -12.91 -2.63 -15.80
N ILE A 622 -13.91 -3.48 -15.54
CA ILE A 622 -13.68 -4.86 -15.04
C ILE A 622 -13.36 -5.82 -16.19
N ALA A 623 -12.19 -6.47 -16.15
CA ALA A 623 -11.87 -7.58 -17.04
C ALA A 623 -12.20 -8.92 -16.39
N GLU A 624 -13.22 -9.61 -16.90
CA GLU A 624 -13.49 -11.02 -16.59
C GLU A 624 -13.08 -11.93 -17.76
N THR A 625 -12.21 -12.90 -17.49
CA THR A 625 -11.87 -13.99 -18.42
C THR A 625 -12.43 -15.32 -17.93
N SER A 626 -12.10 -16.45 -18.57
CA SER A 626 -12.46 -17.77 -18.05
C SER A 626 -11.73 -18.13 -16.74
N GLN A 627 -10.57 -17.53 -16.47
CA GLN A 627 -9.70 -17.87 -15.33
C GLN A 627 -9.55 -16.75 -14.29
N TYR A 628 -9.61 -15.48 -14.73
CA TYR A 628 -9.22 -14.30 -13.94
C TYR A 628 -10.32 -13.24 -13.89
N ILE A 629 -10.32 -12.45 -12.80
CA ILE A 629 -11.00 -11.16 -12.68
C ILE A 629 -9.98 -10.18 -12.10
N HIS A 630 -9.82 -9.02 -12.74
CA HIS A 630 -9.02 -7.89 -12.29
C HIS A 630 -9.54 -6.60 -12.94
N ILE A 631 -9.04 -5.43 -12.52
CA ILE A 631 -9.31 -4.19 -13.25
C ILE A 631 -8.44 -4.11 -14.51
N ASN A 632 -8.97 -3.54 -15.59
CA ASN A 632 -8.27 -3.38 -16.87
C ASN A 632 -8.30 -1.91 -17.31
N LEU A 633 -7.40 -1.13 -16.74
CA LEU A 633 -7.26 0.30 -17.00
C LEU A 633 -6.59 0.53 -18.36
N THR A 634 -7.27 1.20 -19.30
CA THR A 634 -6.77 1.35 -20.68
C THR A 634 -5.53 2.23 -20.85
N TYR A 635 -4.90 2.66 -19.75
CA TYR A 635 -3.73 3.53 -19.72
C TYR A 635 -2.47 2.88 -19.13
N THR A 636 -2.57 1.76 -18.40
CA THR A 636 -1.42 1.07 -17.79
C THR A 636 -1.44 -0.43 -18.03
N SER A 637 -0.25 -1.02 -18.12
CA SER A 637 -0.01 -2.47 -18.09
C SER A 637 0.90 -2.90 -16.93
N ASN A 638 1.22 -1.99 -16.01
CA ASN A 638 2.05 -2.32 -14.84
C ASN A 638 1.26 -3.18 -13.83
N THR A 639 1.86 -4.30 -13.41
CA THR A 639 1.22 -5.30 -12.54
C THR A 639 0.87 -4.74 -11.16
N GLU A 640 1.77 -3.97 -10.55
CA GLU A 640 1.63 -3.42 -9.20
C GLU A 640 0.46 -2.41 -9.15
N LEU A 641 0.36 -1.55 -10.17
CA LEU A 641 -0.70 -0.56 -10.31
C LEU A 641 -2.05 -1.22 -10.67
N ILE A 642 -2.04 -2.34 -11.41
CA ILE A 642 -3.26 -3.13 -11.66
C ILE A 642 -3.71 -3.89 -10.39
N LEU A 643 -2.80 -4.42 -9.58
CA LEU A 643 -3.12 -5.01 -8.27
C LEU A 643 -3.68 -3.96 -7.32
N GLU A 644 -3.03 -2.81 -7.20
CA GLU A 644 -3.50 -1.64 -6.43
C GLU A 644 -4.91 -1.20 -6.85
N ASN A 645 -5.14 -0.99 -8.14
CA ASN A 645 -6.47 -0.56 -8.60
C ASN A 645 -7.51 -1.70 -8.57
N THR A 646 -7.08 -2.97 -8.55
CA THR A 646 -7.97 -4.12 -8.28
C THR A 646 -8.40 -4.13 -6.80
N TYR A 647 -7.51 -3.79 -5.86
CA TYR A 647 -7.88 -3.54 -4.47
C TYR A 647 -8.88 -2.38 -4.36
N TYR A 648 -8.61 -1.25 -5.02
CA TYR A 648 -9.52 -0.09 -5.06
C TYR A 648 -10.91 -0.44 -5.63
N MET A 649 -10.97 -1.22 -6.70
CA MET A 649 -12.22 -1.72 -7.31
C MET A 649 -13.02 -2.58 -6.34
N ILE A 650 -12.36 -3.56 -5.69
CA ILE A 650 -12.99 -4.45 -4.70
C ILE A 650 -13.49 -3.64 -3.49
N TYR A 651 -12.71 -2.66 -3.03
CA TYR A 651 -13.08 -1.78 -1.93
C TYR A 651 -14.34 -0.96 -2.26
N MET A 652 -14.37 -0.25 -3.39
CA MET A 652 -15.51 0.58 -3.77
C MET A 652 -16.78 -0.27 -4.00
N LEU A 653 -16.66 -1.45 -4.60
CA LEU A 653 -17.79 -2.39 -4.73
C LEU A 653 -18.28 -2.91 -3.37
N LYS A 654 -17.39 -3.14 -2.39
CA LYS A 654 -17.80 -3.52 -1.03
C LYS A 654 -18.47 -2.37 -0.28
N ALA A 655 -17.90 -1.16 -0.34
CA ALA A 655 -18.46 0.05 0.26
C ALA A 655 -19.89 0.30 -0.25
N LEU A 656 -20.10 0.27 -1.58
CA LEU A 656 -21.41 0.41 -2.20
C LEU A 656 -22.42 -0.72 -1.89
N ASN A 657 -22.01 -1.77 -1.15
CA ASN A 657 -22.76 -3.01 -0.92
C ASN A 657 -23.12 -3.77 -2.22
N LEU A 658 -22.24 -3.69 -3.23
CA LEU A 658 -22.39 -4.27 -4.57
C LEU A 658 -21.33 -5.32 -4.94
N TYR A 659 -20.53 -5.82 -3.98
CA TYR A 659 -19.53 -6.85 -4.29
C TYR A 659 -20.19 -8.20 -4.70
N TYR A 660 -20.14 -8.52 -6.00
CA TYR A 660 -20.63 -9.79 -6.58
C TYR A 660 -19.55 -10.62 -7.28
N LEU A 661 -18.29 -10.16 -7.28
CA LEU A 661 -17.22 -10.73 -8.10
C LEU A 661 -16.80 -12.14 -7.65
N ASN A 662 -16.31 -12.94 -8.60
CA ASN A 662 -15.90 -14.31 -8.34
C ASN A 662 -14.52 -14.35 -7.65
N SER A 663 -14.51 -14.49 -6.33
CA SER A 663 -13.29 -14.52 -5.50
C SER A 663 -12.27 -15.57 -5.96
N GLN A 664 -12.68 -16.73 -6.47
CA GLN A 664 -11.74 -17.73 -7.01
C GLN A 664 -11.00 -17.22 -8.25
N LYS A 665 -11.66 -16.44 -9.12
CA LYS A 665 -10.99 -15.83 -10.28
C LYS A 665 -10.01 -14.72 -9.90
N ILE A 666 -10.32 -13.97 -8.84
CA ILE A 666 -9.40 -12.97 -8.27
C ILE A 666 -8.21 -13.69 -7.64
N HIS A 667 -8.43 -14.73 -6.82
CA HIS A 667 -7.39 -15.58 -6.26
C HIS A 667 -6.45 -16.18 -7.32
N ASN A 668 -7.01 -16.69 -8.42
CA ASN A 668 -6.22 -17.18 -9.56
C ASN A 668 -5.34 -16.08 -10.19
N TYR A 669 -5.83 -14.83 -10.22
CA TYR A 669 -5.09 -13.69 -10.75
C TYR A 669 -3.93 -13.31 -9.81
N LEU A 670 -4.15 -13.26 -8.50
CA LEU A 670 -3.10 -13.04 -7.51
C LEU A 670 -1.98 -14.10 -7.63
N LEU A 671 -2.35 -15.39 -7.69
CA LEU A 671 -1.38 -16.49 -7.85
C LEU A 671 -0.58 -16.45 -9.16
N ALA A 672 -1.07 -15.74 -10.18
CA ALA A 672 -0.41 -15.61 -11.47
C ALA A 672 0.50 -14.38 -11.58
N ASN A 673 0.39 -13.41 -10.64
CA ASN A 673 1.03 -12.10 -10.72
C ASN A 673 1.77 -11.67 -9.43
N ILE A 674 1.78 -12.51 -8.39
CA ILE A 674 2.52 -12.25 -7.15
C ILE A 674 4.04 -12.25 -7.40
N ASP A 675 4.68 -11.12 -7.10
CA ASP A 675 6.13 -10.97 -7.09
C ASP A 675 6.63 -10.86 -5.65
N TYR A 676 7.55 -11.76 -5.29
CA TYR A 676 8.20 -11.78 -3.98
C TYR A 676 9.43 -10.87 -3.91
N GLY A 677 9.86 -10.26 -5.02
CA GLY A 677 10.90 -9.24 -5.06
C GLY A 677 10.43 -7.80 -4.82
N ASN A 678 9.11 -7.58 -4.72
CA ASN A 678 8.48 -6.25 -4.68
C ASN A 678 7.45 -6.14 -3.56
N ILE A 679 7.68 -5.23 -2.59
CA ILE A 679 6.83 -5.11 -1.40
C ILE A 679 5.46 -4.49 -1.70
N LYS A 680 5.34 -3.66 -2.76
CA LYS A 680 4.05 -3.10 -3.20
C LYS A 680 3.16 -4.19 -3.79
N ASN A 681 3.74 -5.08 -4.61
CA ASN A 681 3.05 -6.24 -5.18
C ASN A 681 2.50 -7.15 -4.07
N LEU A 682 3.37 -7.57 -3.12
CA LEU A 682 2.98 -8.35 -1.95
C LEU A 682 1.87 -7.68 -1.12
N TYR A 683 2.02 -6.38 -0.82
CA TYR A 683 1.06 -5.63 -0.03
C TYR A 683 -0.33 -5.64 -0.66
N TYR A 684 -0.46 -5.33 -1.96
CA TYR A 684 -1.79 -5.35 -2.59
C TYR A 684 -2.35 -6.77 -2.80
N CYS A 685 -1.51 -7.80 -2.98
CA CYS A 685 -1.97 -9.20 -2.88
C CYS A 685 -2.57 -9.51 -1.51
N TYR A 686 -1.91 -9.10 -0.42
CA TYR A 686 -2.37 -9.27 0.97
C TYR A 686 -3.62 -8.44 1.29
N LYS A 687 -3.69 -7.17 0.87
CA LYS A 687 -4.87 -6.33 1.06
C LYS A 687 -6.07 -6.88 0.29
N ILE A 688 -5.88 -7.48 -0.88
CA ILE A 688 -6.97 -8.17 -1.59
C ILE A 688 -7.36 -9.46 -0.85
N SER A 689 -6.41 -10.31 -0.44
CA SER A 689 -6.74 -11.59 0.22
C SER A 689 -7.49 -11.38 1.54
N GLN A 690 -7.08 -10.41 2.36
CA GLN A 690 -7.86 -9.99 3.53
C GLN A 690 -9.22 -9.40 3.15
N LEU A 691 -9.28 -8.47 2.20
CA LEU A 691 -10.51 -7.74 1.90
C LEU A 691 -11.62 -8.64 1.37
N ILE A 692 -11.32 -9.79 0.74
CA ILE A 692 -12.32 -10.74 0.22
C ILE A 692 -12.23 -12.16 0.80
N ASP A 693 -11.57 -12.34 1.95
CA ASP A 693 -11.55 -13.60 2.73
C ASP A 693 -11.05 -14.80 1.90
N LEU A 694 -9.83 -14.67 1.38
CA LEU A 694 -9.16 -15.70 0.57
C LEU A 694 -8.11 -16.48 1.37
N GLU A 695 -8.17 -17.81 1.29
CA GLU A 695 -7.11 -18.76 1.72
C GLU A 695 -5.83 -18.66 0.85
N PHE A 696 -5.21 -17.47 0.80
CA PHE A 696 -4.02 -17.20 0.00
C PHE A 696 -2.74 -17.48 0.79
N GLN A 697 -1.96 -18.49 0.37
CA GLN A 697 -0.74 -18.91 1.06
C GLN A 697 0.50 -18.15 0.56
N PHE A 698 1.03 -17.24 1.38
CA PHE A 698 2.30 -16.55 1.13
C PHE A 698 3.50 -17.46 1.43
N ASN A 699 4.55 -17.38 0.60
CA ASN A 699 5.76 -18.17 0.79
C ASN A 699 6.75 -17.49 1.76
N PHE A 700 6.68 -17.88 3.03
CA PHE A 700 7.52 -17.31 4.11
C PHE A 700 9.03 -17.43 3.87
N ILE A 701 9.49 -18.43 3.10
CA ILE A 701 10.90 -18.60 2.72
C ILE A 701 11.38 -17.45 1.81
N LEU A 702 10.48 -16.79 1.10
CA LEU A 702 10.77 -15.64 0.25
C LEU A 702 10.46 -14.30 0.94
N THR A 703 9.36 -14.21 1.70
CA THR A 703 8.95 -12.94 2.33
C THR A 703 9.76 -12.59 3.57
N GLN A 704 10.14 -13.55 4.42
CA GLN A 704 10.90 -13.23 5.64
C GLN A 704 12.29 -12.65 5.33
N PRO A 705 13.09 -13.19 4.39
CA PRO A 705 14.36 -12.57 4.00
C PRO A 705 14.22 -11.26 3.21
N LEU A 706 13.02 -10.89 2.75
CA LEU A 706 12.82 -9.71 1.91
C LEU A 706 13.04 -8.40 2.70
N ILE A 707 12.59 -8.32 3.96
CA ILE A 707 12.79 -7.11 4.79
C ILE A 707 14.29 -6.79 4.93
N GLN A 708 15.11 -7.78 5.24
CA GLN A 708 16.57 -7.63 5.30
C GLN A 708 17.21 -7.25 3.96
N GLN A 709 16.57 -7.56 2.83
CA GLN A 709 17.03 -7.20 1.48
C GLN A 709 16.55 -5.82 1.03
N LEU A 710 15.41 -5.34 1.52
CA LEU A 710 14.84 -4.04 1.17
C LEU A 710 15.27 -2.92 2.12
N TYR A 711 15.73 -3.24 3.34
CA TYR A 711 16.20 -2.23 4.30
C TYR A 711 17.47 -1.53 3.82
N CYS A 712 17.54 -0.22 4.06
CA CYS A 712 18.67 0.63 3.71
C CYS A 712 19.28 1.26 4.99
N ASP A 713 20.34 0.63 5.52
CA ASP A 713 21.15 1.10 6.67
C ASP A 713 21.65 2.57 6.56
N GLN A 714 21.59 3.17 5.37
CA GLN A 714 22.03 4.57 5.13
C GLN A 714 20.90 5.60 5.26
N CYS A 715 19.63 5.15 5.24
CA CYS A 715 18.45 6.02 5.14
C CYS A 715 17.37 5.69 6.18
N ASP A 716 17.56 4.66 7.02
CA ASP A 716 16.56 4.08 7.93
C ASP A 716 15.19 3.90 7.25
N GLU A 717 15.22 3.30 6.05
CA GLU A 717 14.07 3.20 5.15
C GLU A 717 14.09 1.94 4.29
N PHE A 718 12.96 1.68 3.61
CA PHE A 718 12.79 0.53 2.71
C PHE A 718 12.75 0.91 1.22
N TYR A 719 13.51 0.15 0.42
CA TYR A 719 13.31 0.05 -1.02
C TYR A 719 11.97 -0.62 -1.35
N VAL A 720 11.38 -0.26 -2.49
CA VAL A 720 10.14 -0.90 -3.00
C VAL A 720 10.42 -2.32 -3.53
N ASP A 721 11.61 -2.53 -4.10
CA ASP A 721 11.99 -3.78 -4.74
C ASP A 721 13.48 -4.09 -4.60
N THR A 722 13.86 -5.34 -4.88
CA THR A 722 15.24 -5.84 -4.75
C THR A 722 16.23 -5.29 -5.80
N SER A 723 15.77 -4.49 -6.78
CA SER A 723 16.67 -3.77 -7.71
C SER A 723 17.20 -2.44 -7.14
N HIS A 724 16.78 -2.09 -5.92
CA HIS A 724 17.15 -0.86 -5.20
C HIS A 724 16.98 0.39 -6.07
N SER A 725 15.86 0.42 -6.80
CA SER A 725 15.48 1.46 -7.77
C SER A 725 14.88 2.71 -7.13
N ARG A 726 14.16 2.53 -6.01
CA ARG A 726 13.29 3.53 -5.39
C ARG A 726 13.04 3.18 -3.93
N ILE A 727 13.19 4.16 -3.04
CA ILE A 727 12.62 4.14 -1.68
C ILE A 727 11.18 4.67 -1.74
N SER A 728 10.28 4.12 -0.91
CA SER A 728 8.90 4.64 -0.80
C SER A 728 8.50 4.84 0.65
N GLN A 729 7.99 6.02 0.96
CA GLN A 729 7.55 6.42 2.30
C GLN A 729 6.37 5.57 2.82
N GLU A 730 5.65 4.88 1.93
CA GLU A 730 4.59 3.93 2.30
C GLU A 730 5.13 2.53 2.64
N ALA A 731 6.35 2.17 2.23
CA ALA A 731 6.87 0.81 2.38
C ALA A 731 7.06 0.41 3.85
N PHE A 732 7.52 1.35 4.72
CA PHE A 732 7.53 1.16 6.17
C PHE A 732 6.13 0.84 6.72
N MET A 733 5.10 1.54 6.25
CA MET A 733 3.71 1.32 6.68
C MET A 733 3.15 -0.02 6.19
N TRP A 734 3.38 -0.38 4.93
CA TRP A 734 3.00 -1.68 4.37
C TRP A 734 3.64 -2.85 5.14
N ILE A 735 4.93 -2.74 5.44
CA ILE A 735 5.68 -3.74 6.24
C ILE A 735 5.16 -3.77 7.68
N ALA A 736 4.99 -2.62 8.33
CA ALA A 736 4.52 -2.54 9.71
C ALA A 736 3.09 -3.08 9.89
N GLU A 737 2.22 -2.96 8.88
CA GLU A 737 0.89 -3.57 8.88
C GLU A 737 0.96 -5.08 8.64
N MET A 738 1.64 -5.55 7.58
CA MET A 738 1.75 -6.97 7.27
C MET A 738 2.49 -7.78 8.35
N ALA A 739 3.45 -7.17 9.04
CA ALA A 739 4.16 -7.79 10.16
C ALA A 739 3.30 -7.94 11.43
N LEU A 740 2.18 -7.20 11.55
CA LEU A 740 1.33 -7.21 12.76
C LEU A 740 -0.04 -7.87 12.55
N ASP A 741 -0.68 -7.67 11.39
CA ASP A 741 -2.07 -8.09 11.12
C ASP A 741 -2.18 -9.26 10.11
N HIS A 742 -1.08 -9.83 9.64
CA HIS A 742 -1.09 -11.14 8.97
C HIS A 742 -1.29 -12.27 9.99
N GLU A 743 -2.15 -13.23 9.66
CA GLU A 743 -2.46 -14.39 10.50
C GLU A 743 -1.20 -15.17 10.92
N LEU A 744 -1.21 -15.70 12.15
CA LEU A 744 -0.12 -16.54 12.65
C LEU A 744 -0.24 -17.98 12.16
N GLU A 745 0.82 -18.50 11.54
CA GLU A 745 1.06 -19.94 11.51
C GLU A 745 1.60 -20.36 12.89
N ILE A 746 0.83 -21.18 13.61
CA ILE A 746 1.15 -21.63 14.98
C ILE A 746 1.52 -23.13 14.94
N GLU A 747 2.81 -23.44 15.12
CA GLU A 747 3.32 -24.80 15.28
C GLU A 747 3.29 -25.17 16.78
N CYS A 748 2.22 -25.85 17.22
CA CYS A 748 2.02 -26.30 18.60
C CYS A 748 2.22 -27.82 18.74
N GLN A 749 2.93 -28.25 19.78
CA GLN A 749 3.21 -29.66 20.09
C GLN A 749 2.96 -29.93 21.57
N TYR A 750 2.16 -30.96 21.87
CA TYR A 750 1.83 -31.41 23.24
C TYR A 750 1.48 -32.91 23.21
N ILE A 751 1.38 -33.54 24.39
CA ILE A 751 0.86 -34.91 24.49
C ILE A 751 -0.67 -34.84 24.59
N ASP A 752 -1.38 -35.37 23.60
CA ASP A 752 -2.85 -35.38 23.56
C ASP A 752 -3.47 -36.31 24.61
N THR A 753 -2.89 -37.49 24.82
CA THR A 753 -3.47 -38.57 25.61
C THR A 753 -2.67 -38.77 26.91
N LEU A 754 -3.21 -38.30 28.03
CA LEU A 754 -2.49 -38.19 29.30
C LEU A 754 -3.19 -38.87 30.46
N LYS A 755 -2.41 -39.24 31.49
CA LYS A 755 -2.95 -39.74 32.74
C LYS A 755 -3.13 -38.58 33.73
N LEU A 756 -4.23 -38.54 34.48
CA LEU A 756 -4.32 -37.68 35.66
C LEU A 756 -3.14 -37.93 36.61
N GLY A 757 -2.52 -36.85 37.10
CA GLY A 757 -1.30 -36.91 37.91
C GLY A 757 0.01 -37.09 37.11
N SER A 758 -0.01 -36.94 35.79
CA SER A 758 1.20 -36.88 34.95
C SER A 758 1.53 -35.46 34.49
N LEU A 759 2.79 -35.24 34.10
CA LEU A 759 3.25 -33.98 33.51
C LEU A 759 2.91 -33.96 32.01
N ASN A 760 2.45 -32.81 31.51
CA ASN A 760 2.45 -32.47 30.10
C ASN A 760 3.52 -31.41 29.84
N ASN A 761 3.96 -31.28 28.58
CA ASN A 761 4.71 -30.12 28.11
C ASN A 761 4.03 -29.59 26.84
N ILE A 762 3.66 -28.31 26.83
CA ILE A 762 3.27 -27.60 25.61
C ILE A 762 4.52 -26.89 25.09
N TYR A 763 4.93 -27.23 23.87
CA TYR A 763 5.89 -26.48 23.06
C TYR A 763 5.12 -25.73 21.96
N CYS A 764 5.45 -24.47 21.73
CA CYS A 764 4.87 -23.67 20.65
C CYS A 764 5.92 -22.76 20.02
N CYS A 765 5.90 -22.63 18.70
CA CYS A 765 6.49 -21.49 17.99
C CYS A 765 5.47 -20.95 16.97
N PHE A 766 5.54 -19.67 16.65
CA PHE A 766 4.58 -19.01 15.76
C PHE A 766 5.29 -17.98 14.87
N ARG A 767 4.81 -17.84 13.63
CA ARG A 767 5.35 -16.91 12.63
C ARG A 767 4.24 -16.32 11.77
N ASN A 768 4.51 -15.22 11.09
CA ASN A 768 3.70 -14.73 9.97
C ASN A 768 4.56 -14.45 8.73
N MET A 769 4.01 -13.73 7.76
CA MET A 769 4.67 -13.37 6.50
C MET A 769 6.07 -12.77 6.69
N PHE A 770 6.31 -12.03 7.78
CA PHE A 770 7.52 -11.25 7.97
C PHE A 770 8.23 -11.48 9.31
N LEU A 771 7.53 -11.91 10.36
CA LEU A 771 8.10 -12.14 11.68
C LEU A 771 8.14 -13.63 12.03
N ASP A 772 9.32 -14.11 12.40
CA ASP A 772 9.59 -15.35 13.12
C ASP A 772 9.87 -15.11 14.62
N ASP A 773 10.22 -13.87 14.99
CA ASP A 773 10.24 -13.35 16.37
C ASP A 773 9.39 -12.05 16.44
N PHE A 774 8.60 -11.92 17.50
CA PHE A 774 7.72 -10.77 17.78
C PHE A 774 8.22 -9.92 18.97
N GLY A 775 9.43 -10.20 19.45
CA GLY A 775 10.15 -9.43 20.45
C GLY A 775 9.61 -9.57 21.88
N PRO A 776 10.20 -8.83 22.84
CA PRO A 776 9.96 -9.00 24.27
C PRO A 776 8.57 -8.57 24.76
N GLU A 777 7.74 -7.99 23.89
CA GLU A 777 6.34 -7.64 24.18
C GLU A 777 5.34 -8.75 23.76
N SER A 778 5.84 -9.86 23.21
CA SER A 778 5.05 -11.03 22.84
C SER A 778 5.01 -12.10 23.96
N SER A 779 3.89 -12.82 24.06
CA SER A 779 3.68 -13.87 25.06
C SER A 779 2.69 -14.94 24.59
N ALA A 780 2.85 -16.18 25.05
CA ALA A 780 1.93 -17.28 24.79
C ALA A 780 1.29 -17.77 26.09
N ARG A 781 -0.04 -17.90 26.13
CA ARG A 781 -0.79 -18.29 27.34
C ARG A 781 -1.82 -19.37 27.04
N PHE A 782 -1.72 -20.51 27.71
CA PHE A 782 -2.74 -21.55 27.69
C PHE A 782 -3.85 -21.23 28.70
N GLU A 783 -5.09 -21.16 28.23
CA GLU A 783 -6.27 -20.79 29.02
C GLU A 783 -7.31 -21.93 28.94
N SER A 784 -7.70 -22.51 30.08
CA SER A 784 -8.71 -23.57 30.17
C SER A 784 -9.54 -23.45 31.47
N GLU A 785 -10.77 -23.94 31.49
CA GLU A 785 -11.64 -23.87 32.68
C GLU A 785 -11.07 -24.60 33.91
N PRO A 786 -10.57 -25.86 33.83
CA PRO A 786 -10.11 -26.59 35.02
C PRO A 786 -8.67 -26.26 35.46
N LEU A 787 -7.83 -25.67 34.60
CA LEU A 787 -6.44 -25.31 34.93
C LEU A 787 -6.21 -23.80 35.09
N GLY A 788 -7.15 -22.97 34.65
CA GLY A 788 -7.01 -21.51 34.62
C GLY A 788 -6.11 -21.01 33.48
N THR A 789 -5.37 -19.94 33.74
CA THR A 789 -4.40 -19.34 32.80
C THR A 789 -2.98 -19.71 33.18
N VAL A 790 -2.22 -20.21 32.21
CA VAL A 790 -0.85 -20.73 32.34
C VAL A 790 0.01 -20.05 31.27
N GLU A 791 1.11 -19.40 31.67
CA GLU A 791 1.95 -18.57 30.79
C GLU A 791 3.25 -19.31 30.43
N LEU A 792 3.55 -19.43 29.14
CA LEU A 792 4.67 -20.20 28.62
C LEU A 792 5.98 -19.40 28.71
N GLU A 793 7.08 -20.06 29.06
CA GLU A 793 8.41 -19.47 29.13
C GLU A 793 9.04 -19.34 27.73
N HIS A 794 9.40 -18.12 27.34
CA HIS A 794 10.14 -17.85 26.11
C HIS A 794 11.58 -18.36 26.18
N GLN A 795 12.09 -18.90 25.07
CA GLN A 795 13.39 -19.58 24.95
C GLN A 795 14.33 -18.83 23.99
N GLU A 796 15.65 -19.07 24.09
CA GLU A 796 16.67 -18.45 23.22
C GLU A 796 16.52 -18.74 21.71
N ASN A 797 15.60 -19.63 21.32
CA ASN A 797 15.33 -20.01 19.93
C ASN A 797 13.95 -19.55 19.40
N GLY A 798 13.34 -18.53 20.01
CA GLY A 798 12.02 -18.00 19.62
C GLY A 798 10.82 -18.87 20.02
N ALA A 799 11.07 -19.98 20.71
CA ALA A 799 10.02 -20.90 21.14
C ALA A 799 9.46 -20.54 22.51
N TYR A 800 8.23 -20.99 22.77
CA TYR A 800 7.52 -20.87 24.04
C TYR A 800 7.26 -22.27 24.59
N THR A 801 7.58 -22.52 25.87
CA THR A 801 7.39 -23.85 26.48
C THR A 801 6.77 -23.78 27.87
N MET A 802 6.01 -24.80 28.26
CA MET A 802 5.52 -24.97 29.63
C MET A 802 5.35 -26.45 29.99
N GLU A 803 6.13 -26.92 30.97
CA GLU A 803 5.85 -28.16 31.68
C GLU A 803 4.86 -27.91 32.83
N PHE A 804 3.75 -28.66 32.89
CA PHE A 804 2.75 -28.54 33.95
C PHE A 804 2.15 -29.90 34.33
N LEU A 805 1.69 -30.01 35.58
CA LEU A 805 1.06 -31.21 36.12
C LEU A 805 -0.44 -31.23 35.83
N ILE A 806 -0.96 -32.29 35.21
CA ILE A 806 -2.40 -32.53 35.09
C ILE A 806 -2.95 -32.91 36.48
N PRO A 807 -3.84 -32.09 37.09
CA PRO A 807 -4.36 -32.36 38.42
C PRO A 807 -5.17 -33.66 38.49
N GLU A 808 -5.18 -34.31 39.66
CA GLU A 808 -6.04 -35.45 39.94
C GLU A 808 -7.45 -35.00 40.41
N ASP A 809 -8.05 -34.08 39.65
CA ASP A 809 -9.36 -33.50 39.93
C ASP A 809 -10.45 -34.04 38.97
N PRO A 810 -11.68 -34.32 39.43
CA PRO A 810 -12.80 -34.69 38.57
C PRO A 810 -13.10 -33.69 37.43
N ALA A 811 -12.84 -32.39 37.61
CA ALA A 811 -13.03 -31.38 36.58
C ALA A 811 -12.03 -31.49 35.40
N CYS A 812 -10.98 -32.29 35.56
CA CYS A 812 -9.99 -32.56 34.53
C CYS A 812 -10.31 -33.81 33.68
N TYR A 813 -11.52 -34.39 33.78
CA TYR A 813 -11.86 -35.70 33.21
C TYR A 813 -13.28 -35.73 32.61
N PRO A 814 -13.52 -36.40 31.45
CA PRO A 814 -12.59 -37.24 30.69
C PRO A 814 -11.61 -36.47 29.79
N CYS A 815 -11.82 -35.17 29.57
CA CYS A 815 -10.92 -34.34 28.77
C CYS A 815 -10.67 -32.99 29.43
N ILE A 816 -9.64 -32.28 28.95
CA ILE A 816 -9.43 -30.85 29.20
C ILE A 816 -9.42 -30.14 27.85
N ASP A 817 -10.39 -29.26 27.65
CA ASP A 817 -10.44 -28.33 26.53
C ASP A 817 -9.86 -26.97 26.97
N GLY A 818 -9.03 -26.37 26.12
CA GLY A 818 -8.49 -25.03 26.32
C GLY A 818 -7.98 -24.40 25.04
N VAL A 819 -7.49 -23.17 25.15
CA VAL A 819 -6.98 -22.39 24.02
C VAL A 819 -5.62 -21.81 24.38
N LEU A 820 -4.64 -22.01 23.51
CA LEU A 820 -3.38 -21.28 23.54
C LEU A 820 -3.56 -19.94 22.82
N ASN A 821 -3.59 -18.85 23.59
CA ASN A 821 -3.68 -17.48 23.10
C ASN A 821 -2.27 -16.90 22.94
N ILE A 822 -1.91 -16.54 21.71
CA ILE A 822 -0.71 -15.76 21.41
C ILE A 822 -1.08 -14.28 21.50
N ARG A 823 -0.28 -13.51 22.26
CA ARG A 823 -0.53 -12.11 22.56
C ARG A 823 0.69 -11.26 22.20
N TYR A 824 0.45 -10.11 21.60
CA TYR A 824 1.42 -9.02 21.50
C TYR A 824 0.85 -7.85 22.31
N ARG A 825 1.60 -7.40 23.33
CA ARG A 825 1.11 -6.46 24.34
C ARG A 825 -0.19 -6.99 24.99
N SER A 826 -1.31 -6.28 24.81
CA SER A 826 -2.64 -6.65 25.29
C SER A 826 -3.50 -7.38 24.25
N LYS A 827 -3.19 -7.23 22.95
CA LYS A 827 -3.93 -7.79 21.80
C LYS A 827 -3.66 -9.28 21.68
N VAL A 828 -4.71 -10.11 21.57
CA VAL A 828 -4.58 -11.50 21.12
C VAL A 828 -4.41 -11.45 19.60
N ILE A 829 -3.31 -12.00 19.09
CA ILE A 829 -2.94 -11.97 17.66
C ILE A 829 -3.01 -13.35 16.99
N GLY A 830 -3.19 -14.42 17.78
CA GLY A 830 -3.49 -15.75 17.26
C GLY A 830 -4.02 -16.67 18.37
N THR A 831 -4.75 -17.70 18.00
CA THR A 831 -5.30 -18.69 18.94
C THR A 831 -5.17 -20.10 18.38
N TYR A 832 -4.89 -21.07 19.24
CA TYR A 832 -4.78 -22.49 18.87
C TYR A 832 -5.55 -23.36 19.88
N PRO A 833 -6.55 -24.16 19.46
CA PRO A 833 -7.29 -25.03 20.36
C PRO A 833 -6.45 -26.24 20.80
N ILE A 834 -6.44 -26.52 22.10
CA ILE A 834 -5.75 -27.66 22.71
C ILE A 834 -6.79 -28.56 23.37
N HIS A 835 -6.80 -29.83 22.98
CA HIS A 835 -7.67 -30.86 23.54
C HIS A 835 -6.80 -31.97 24.15
N LEU A 836 -6.99 -32.25 25.43
CA LEU A 836 -6.27 -33.29 26.16
C LEU A 836 -7.24 -34.40 26.59
N ASP A 837 -7.13 -35.58 26.00
CA ASP A 837 -7.81 -36.81 26.44
C ASP A 837 -7.15 -37.29 27.73
N THR A 838 -7.92 -37.37 28.83
CA THR A 838 -7.39 -37.77 30.14
C THR A 838 -7.93 -39.12 30.61
N HIS A 839 -7.07 -39.93 31.20
CA HIS A 839 -7.45 -41.22 31.77
C HIS A 839 -6.98 -41.41 33.22
N LEU A 840 -7.70 -42.26 33.95
CA LEU A 840 -7.43 -42.59 35.34
C LEU A 840 -7.18 -44.10 35.51
N ASP A 841 -6.21 -44.45 36.34
CA ASP A 841 -5.92 -45.85 36.69
C ASP A 841 -7.00 -46.33 37.68
N GLN A 842 -7.91 -47.22 37.26
CA GLN A 842 -8.91 -47.83 38.15
C GLN A 842 -8.94 -49.35 37.98
N ASN A 843 -8.83 -50.08 39.11
CA ASN A 843 -9.03 -51.52 39.16
C ASN A 843 -10.41 -51.81 39.77
N ILE A 844 -11.21 -52.62 39.06
CA ILE A 844 -12.56 -53.03 39.47
C ILE A 844 -12.63 -54.57 39.49
N GLU A 845 -12.68 -55.14 40.69
CA GLU A 845 -12.80 -56.58 40.90
C GLU A 845 -14.22 -56.91 41.35
N HIS A 846 -15.00 -57.57 40.50
CA HIS A 846 -16.36 -58.00 40.82
C HIS A 846 -16.45 -59.51 41.05
N ASN A 847 -17.36 -59.92 41.92
CA ASN A 847 -17.69 -61.30 42.24
C ASN A 847 -19.20 -61.44 42.38
N MET A 848 -19.76 -62.50 41.83
CA MET A 848 -21.20 -62.78 41.86
C MET A 848 -21.42 -64.18 42.40
N LYS A 849 -22.36 -64.29 43.36
CA LYS A 849 -22.72 -65.57 43.96
C LYS A 849 -24.23 -65.75 43.94
N GLN A 850 -24.66 -66.76 43.21
CA GLN A 850 -26.05 -67.20 43.15
C GLN A 850 -26.36 -68.07 44.39
N GLU A 851 -27.40 -67.69 45.13
CA GLU A 851 -27.93 -68.41 46.28
C GLU A 851 -29.43 -68.68 46.04
N GLU A 852 -30.05 -69.64 46.75
CA GLU A 852 -31.34 -70.27 46.36
C GLU A 852 -32.52 -69.33 45.99
N ARG A 853 -32.48 -68.05 46.42
CA ARG A 853 -33.51 -67.04 46.13
C ARG A 853 -32.96 -65.64 45.82
N PHE A 854 -31.63 -65.47 45.81
CA PHE A 854 -30.96 -64.16 45.73
C PHE A 854 -29.67 -64.27 44.93
N LEU A 855 -29.37 -63.23 44.14
CA LEU A 855 -28.03 -62.97 43.64
C LEU A 855 -27.35 -62.02 44.61
N ARG A 856 -26.19 -62.43 45.14
CA ARG A 856 -25.28 -61.53 45.86
C ARG A 856 -24.22 -61.02 44.89
N PHE A 857 -24.17 -59.71 44.74
CA PHE A 857 -23.15 -58.99 43.99
C PHE A 857 -22.16 -58.36 44.98
N GLU A 858 -20.87 -58.50 44.73
CA GLU A 858 -19.79 -57.85 45.49
C GLU A 858 -18.80 -57.22 44.52
N VAL A 859 -18.55 -55.91 44.63
CA VAL A 859 -17.65 -55.17 43.74
C VAL A 859 -16.64 -54.41 44.59
N ASN A 860 -15.35 -54.64 44.36
CA ASN A 860 -14.25 -53.90 44.98
C ASN A 860 -13.69 -52.92 43.94
N ILE A 861 -13.70 -51.62 44.24
CA ILE A 861 -13.27 -50.56 43.34
C ILE A 861 -12.13 -49.78 43.98
N SER A 862 -11.03 -49.61 43.25
CA SER A 862 -9.84 -48.88 43.70
C SER A 862 -9.31 -47.98 42.60
N ARG A 863 -9.05 -46.71 42.91
CA ARG A 863 -8.51 -45.71 41.98
C ARG A 863 -7.09 -45.34 42.40
N LYS A 864 -6.15 -45.31 41.47
CA LYS A 864 -4.72 -45.07 41.75
C LYS A 864 -4.35 -43.62 41.46
N LEU A 865 -4.36 -42.84 42.53
CA LEU A 865 -4.08 -41.41 42.62
C LEU A 865 -2.79 -41.19 43.43
N ASN A 866 -1.92 -40.27 42.99
CA ASN A 866 -0.57 -40.06 43.51
C ASN A 866 0.25 -41.37 43.58
N SER A 867 0.08 -42.22 42.56
CA SER A 867 0.62 -43.59 42.47
C SER A 867 0.17 -44.59 43.56
N VAL A 868 -0.76 -44.23 44.44
CA VAL A 868 -1.30 -45.09 45.51
C VAL A 868 -2.76 -45.43 45.22
N TYR A 869 -3.18 -46.68 45.43
CA TYR A 869 -4.58 -47.07 45.33
C TYR A 869 -5.39 -46.53 46.53
N GLN A 870 -6.53 -45.90 46.24
CA GLN A 870 -7.41 -45.24 47.19
C GLN A 870 -8.87 -45.73 47.05
N PRO A 871 -9.67 -45.71 48.14
CA PRO A 871 -11.11 -45.98 48.09
C PRO A 871 -11.89 -44.87 47.37
N VAL A 872 -12.88 -45.24 46.54
CA VAL A 872 -13.84 -44.34 45.88
C VAL A 872 -14.90 -43.84 46.88
N SER A 873 -14.44 -43.10 47.88
CA SER A 873 -15.19 -42.74 49.11
C SER A 873 -16.38 -41.79 48.90
N ASN A 874 -16.63 -41.33 47.68
CA ASN A 874 -17.79 -40.50 47.32
C ASN A 874 -18.65 -41.12 46.20
N SER A 875 -18.47 -42.42 45.88
CA SER A 875 -19.26 -43.09 44.86
C SER A 875 -20.43 -43.91 45.39
N VAL A 876 -21.35 -44.18 44.48
CA VAL A 876 -22.46 -45.13 44.56
C VAL A 876 -22.25 -46.18 43.47
N VAL A 877 -22.55 -47.45 43.76
CA VAL A 877 -22.75 -48.46 42.71
C VAL A 877 -24.23 -48.81 42.72
N GLU A 878 -24.85 -48.89 41.54
CA GLU A 878 -26.26 -49.19 41.34
C GLU A 878 -26.43 -50.43 40.47
N LEU A 879 -27.51 -51.18 40.72
CA LEU A 879 -27.95 -52.36 39.99
C LEU A 879 -29.30 -52.05 39.35
N GLU A 880 -29.32 -51.80 38.05
CA GLU A 880 -30.58 -51.82 37.29
C GLU A 880 -31.00 -53.28 37.07
N ILE A 881 -32.30 -53.54 37.22
CA ILE A 881 -32.87 -54.88 37.13
C ILE A 881 -33.88 -54.88 35.98
N PHE A 882 -33.69 -55.79 35.04
CA PHE A 882 -34.59 -56.02 33.92
C PHE A 882 -35.14 -57.44 33.97
N LYS A 883 -36.39 -57.61 33.54
CA LYS A 883 -37.14 -58.86 33.58
C LYS A 883 -37.77 -59.10 32.22
N ASN A 884 -37.36 -60.16 31.53
CA ASN A 884 -37.69 -60.40 30.11
C ASN A 884 -37.43 -59.14 29.24
N ASN A 885 -36.34 -58.41 29.52
CA ASN A 885 -35.92 -57.15 28.92
C ASN A 885 -36.84 -55.93 29.16
N GLU A 886 -37.85 -56.03 30.04
CA GLU A 886 -38.56 -54.87 30.59
C GLU A 886 -37.86 -54.38 31.87
N TYR A 887 -37.58 -53.09 32.00
CA TYR A 887 -37.03 -52.49 33.21
C TYR A 887 -37.98 -52.68 34.41
N LEU A 888 -37.42 -53.06 35.57
CA LEU A 888 -38.18 -53.40 36.77
C LEU A 888 -37.92 -52.46 37.96
N ASP A 889 -36.65 -52.22 38.30
CA ASP A 889 -36.23 -51.58 39.55
C ASP A 889 -34.72 -51.23 39.51
N THR A 890 -34.27 -50.25 40.27
CA THR A 890 -32.83 -49.90 40.43
C THR A 890 -32.46 -49.87 41.91
N LYS A 891 -31.32 -50.49 42.26
CA LYS A 891 -30.90 -50.68 43.67
C LYS A 891 -29.45 -50.34 43.92
N ASN A 892 -29.24 -49.54 44.96
CA ASN A 892 -27.92 -49.05 45.35
C ASN A 892 -27.25 -50.07 46.28
N PHE A 893 -25.96 -50.32 46.04
CA PHE A 893 -25.14 -51.22 46.85
C PHE A 893 -24.78 -50.57 48.20
N SER A 894 -24.67 -51.40 49.25
CA SER A 894 -24.09 -50.96 50.53
C SER A 894 -22.57 -50.85 50.41
N ARG A 895 -22.01 -49.68 50.73
CA ARG A 895 -20.57 -49.40 50.64
C ARG A 895 -19.84 -49.65 51.97
N THR A 896 -18.58 -50.06 51.90
CA THR A 896 -17.62 -50.08 53.02
C THR A 896 -16.24 -49.75 52.48
N ASP A 897 -15.64 -48.68 52.99
CA ASP A 897 -14.37 -48.15 52.52
C ASP A 897 -13.18 -48.73 53.31
N TYR A 898 -12.16 -49.19 52.60
CA TYR A 898 -10.88 -49.70 53.13
C TYR A 898 -9.74 -48.79 52.68
N THR A 899 -8.56 -48.95 53.27
CA THR A 899 -7.38 -48.07 53.04
C THR A 899 -7.02 -47.87 51.56
N ASN A 900 -7.31 -48.84 50.68
CA ASN A 900 -6.94 -48.82 49.27
C ASN A 900 -8.07 -49.20 48.29
N PHE A 901 -9.28 -49.49 48.75
CA PHE A 901 -10.43 -49.81 47.90
C PHE A 901 -11.77 -49.61 48.62
N SER A 902 -12.84 -49.35 47.89
CA SER A 902 -14.22 -49.39 48.40
C SER A 902 -14.88 -50.70 48.00
N ARG A 903 -15.53 -51.37 48.95
CA ARG A 903 -16.37 -52.54 48.68
C ARG A 903 -17.84 -52.16 48.62
N PHE A 904 -18.51 -52.62 47.59
CA PHE A 904 -19.94 -52.51 47.37
C PHE A 904 -20.56 -53.89 47.47
N VAL A 905 -21.59 -54.07 48.30
CA VAL A 905 -22.34 -55.34 48.41
C VAL A 905 -23.84 -55.09 48.27
N LEU A 906 -24.49 -55.90 47.44
CA LEU A 906 -25.94 -55.94 47.26
C LEU A 906 -26.43 -57.38 47.15
N SER A 907 -27.62 -57.65 47.67
CA SER A 907 -28.31 -58.93 47.50
C SER A 907 -29.69 -58.68 46.90
N SER A 908 -29.87 -59.03 45.62
CA SER A 908 -31.13 -58.82 44.91
C SER A 908 -31.92 -60.13 44.78
N PRO A 909 -33.21 -60.17 45.17
CA PRO A 909 -34.04 -61.35 44.94
C PRO A 909 -34.26 -61.54 43.44
N TYR A 910 -34.06 -62.77 42.96
CA TYR A 910 -34.37 -63.15 41.58
C TYR A 910 -35.41 -64.27 41.56
N ASN A 911 -36.07 -64.45 40.43
CA ASN A 911 -37.05 -65.52 40.24
C ASN A 911 -36.68 -66.31 38.99
N ALA A 912 -36.30 -67.58 39.19
CA ALA A 912 -35.86 -68.49 38.12
C ALA A 912 -36.92 -68.83 37.06
N ASN A 913 -38.13 -68.27 37.16
CA ASN A 913 -39.22 -68.43 36.19
C ASN A 913 -39.27 -67.31 35.12
N TYR A 914 -38.27 -66.43 35.06
CA TYR A 914 -38.13 -65.33 34.08
C TYR A 914 -36.67 -65.20 33.62
N SER A 915 -36.42 -64.63 32.43
CA SER A 915 -35.07 -64.11 32.18
C SER A 915 -34.88 -62.85 33.02
N MET A 916 -33.74 -62.76 33.72
CA MET A 916 -33.38 -61.63 34.56
C MET A 916 -32.03 -61.09 34.11
N PHE A 917 -32.03 -59.87 33.58
CA PHE A 917 -30.83 -59.16 33.15
C PHE A 917 -30.51 -58.05 34.16
N TYR A 918 -29.23 -57.86 34.44
CA TYR A 918 -28.71 -56.97 35.46
C TYR A 918 -27.60 -56.11 34.87
N ASN A 919 -27.75 -54.78 34.96
CA ASN A 919 -26.72 -53.82 34.59
C ASN A 919 -26.16 -53.19 35.87
N VAL A 920 -24.84 -53.15 36.02
CA VAL A 920 -24.16 -52.60 37.20
C VAL A 920 -23.32 -51.38 36.82
N THR A 921 -23.64 -50.24 37.44
CA THR A 921 -23.08 -48.92 37.10
C THR A 921 -22.46 -48.26 38.32
N LEU A 922 -21.25 -47.69 38.17
CA LEU A 922 -20.58 -46.83 39.15
C LEU A 922 -20.94 -45.37 38.86
N ILE A 923 -21.59 -44.68 39.79
CA ILE A 923 -21.81 -43.24 39.74
C ILE A 923 -20.86 -42.58 40.75
N ASP A 924 -19.99 -41.69 40.29
CA ASP A 924 -19.05 -40.95 41.15
C ASP A 924 -18.66 -39.61 40.54
N ASN A 925 -17.85 -38.81 41.23
CA ASN A 925 -17.45 -37.47 40.77
C ASN A 925 -16.83 -37.46 39.36
N TYR A 926 -16.11 -38.52 38.97
CA TYR A 926 -15.49 -38.65 37.65
C TYR A 926 -16.45 -39.26 36.62
N HIS A 927 -17.48 -39.97 37.07
CA HIS A 927 -18.49 -40.62 36.21
C HIS A 927 -19.91 -40.23 36.67
N PRO A 928 -20.29 -38.93 36.60
CA PRO A 928 -21.57 -38.45 37.14
C PRO A 928 -22.78 -38.96 36.34
N GLN A 929 -22.59 -39.37 35.10
CA GLN A 929 -23.60 -40.04 34.25
C GLN A 929 -23.58 -41.57 34.38
N GLY A 930 -22.68 -42.12 35.19
CA GLY A 930 -22.50 -43.57 35.38
C GLY A 930 -21.47 -44.21 34.44
N LEU A 931 -20.50 -44.92 35.03
CA LEU A 931 -19.61 -45.85 34.35
C LEU A 931 -20.19 -47.26 34.45
N HIS A 932 -20.57 -47.84 33.31
CA HIS A 932 -20.91 -49.26 33.22
C HIS A 932 -19.73 -50.13 33.71
N ILE A 933 -20.00 -51.05 34.65
CA ILE A 933 -19.00 -51.98 35.18
C ILE A 933 -19.12 -53.36 34.53
N PHE A 934 -20.30 -53.99 34.61
CA PHE A 934 -20.58 -55.29 34.02
C PHE A 934 -22.09 -55.55 33.89
N GLU A 935 -22.44 -56.45 32.96
CA GLU A 935 -23.77 -57.03 32.81
C GLU A 935 -23.80 -58.46 33.37
N TYR A 936 -24.99 -58.94 33.77
CA TYR A 936 -25.22 -60.34 34.10
C TYR A 936 -26.63 -60.79 33.71
N GLU A 937 -26.77 -61.90 32.99
CA GLU A 937 -28.07 -62.47 32.62
C GLU A 937 -28.27 -63.86 33.22
N ILE A 938 -29.39 -64.07 33.92
CA ILE A 938 -29.95 -65.40 34.16
C ILE A 938 -30.91 -65.71 33.02
N ILE A 939 -30.41 -66.38 31.99
CA ILE A 939 -31.22 -66.94 30.90
C ILE A 939 -32.05 -68.10 31.44
N LEU A 940 -33.32 -68.18 31.01
CA LEU A 940 -34.19 -69.30 31.33
C LEU A 940 -33.89 -70.51 30.42
N GLU A 941 -33.29 -71.58 30.96
CA GLU A 941 -33.11 -72.84 30.22
C GLU A 941 -34.47 -73.49 29.91
N VAL A 942 -34.95 -73.30 28.69
CA VAL A 942 -36.07 -74.08 28.12
C VAL A 942 -35.50 -75.39 27.59
N GLU A 943 -35.65 -76.49 28.34
CA GLU A 943 -35.21 -77.82 27.88
C GLU A 943 -35.76 -78.15 26.47
N PRO A 944 -34.93 -78.66 25.54
CA PRO A 944 -35.36 -78.96 24.18
C PRO A 944 -36.33 -80.15 24.18
N PHE A 945 -37.55 -79.91 23.70
CA PHE A 945 -38.68 -80.85 23.76
C PHE A 945 -38.39 -82.14 22.94
N SER A 946 -37.85 -83.18 23.60
CA SER A 946 -37.37 -84.41 22.94
C SER A 946 -38.52 -85.34 22.51
N LEU A 947 -39.16 -85.03 21.39
CA LEU A 947 -40.36 -85.72 20.92
C LEU A 947 -40.00 -87.09 20.27
N ARG A 948 -39.96 -88.14 21.10
CA ARG A 948 -39.73 -89.53 20.65
C ARG A 948 -40.85 -90.00 19.71
N LEU A 949 -40.55 -90.12 18.42
CA LEU A 949 -41.39 -90.86 17.48
C LEU A 949 -41.35 -92.37 17.78
N ASN A 950 -42.54 -92.97 17.93
CA ASN A 950 -42.74 -94.39 17.67
C ASN A 950 -43.18 -94.56 16.20
N GLY A 951 -42.44 -95.32 15.41
CA GLY A 951 -42.97 -95.88 14.16
C GLY A 951 -44.02 -96.98 14.46
N PRO A 952 -44.92 -97.32 13.53
CA PRO A 952 -44.74 -97.16 12.09
C PRO A 952 -45.96 -96.57 11.34
N VAL A 953 -45.85 -95.35 10.82
CA VAL A 953 -46.74 -94.81 9.75
C VAL A 953 -45.92 -94.18 8.61
N VAL A 954 -44.65 -94.60 8.44
CA VAL A 954 -43.76 -94.14 7.36
C VAL A 954 -43.91 -95.06 6.13
N ALA A 955 -45.14 -95.23 5.66
CA ALA A 955 -45.47 -96.18 4.60
C ALA A 955 -46.77 -95.83 3.83
N LEU A 956 -47.00 -94.56 3.47
CA LEU A 956 -47.87 -94.14 2.34
C LEU A 956 -47.77 -92.62 2.10
N PHE A 957 -47.45 -92.23 0.86
CA PHE A 957 -47.29 -90.85 0.35
C PHE A 957 -46.15 -90.00 0.96
N GLY A 958 -45.44 -89.17 0.20
CA GLY A 958 -45.42 -89.07 -1.26
C GLY A 958 -44.84 -87.75 -1.80
N VAL A 959 -43.89 -87.85 -2.74
CA VAL A 959 -43.59 -86.90 -3.82
C VAL A 959 -43.54 -85.38 -3.49
N GLY A 960 -42.33 -84.90 -3.13
CA GLY A 960 -41.67 -83.74 -3.75
C GLY A 960 -42.28 -82.32 -3.71
N ILE A 961 -41.48 -81.38 -4.24
CA ILE A 961 -41.85 -80.23 -5.11
C ILE A 961 -43.10 -79.40 -4.72
N SER A 962 -43.06 -78.07 -4.49
CA SER A 962 -41.97 -77.07 -4.48
C SER A 962 -42.52 -75.67 -4.10
N THR A 963 -41.65 -74.64 -4.06
CA THR A 963 -41.88 -73.23 -4.47
C THR A 963 -43.18 -72.46 -4.10
N LEU A 964 -42.97 -71.24 -3.58
CA LEU A 964 -43.69 -69.99 -3.90
C LEU A 964 -45.21 -69.88 -3.60
N VAL A 965 -45.63 -68.70 -3.13
CA VAL A 965 -46.40 -67.70 -3.94
C VAL A 965 -46.88 -66.54 -3.04
N VAL A 966 -46.79 -65.32 -3.60
CA VAL A 966 -47.60 -64.09 -3.37
C VAL A 966 -48.75 -64.22 -2.34
N GLY A 967 -48.94 -63.35 -1.35
CA GLY A 967 -48.82 -61.88 -1.34
C GLY A 967 -50.21 -61.24 -1.14
N SER A 968 -50.36 -59.90 -1.26
CA SER A 968 -51.56 -59.11 -0.85
C SER A 968 -51.63 -58.88 0.69
N SER A 969 -52.20 -57.79 1.24
CA SER A 969 -52.64 -56.53 0.62
C SER A 969 -52.74 -55.36 1.62
N VAL A 970 -52.27 -54.19 1.19
CA VAL A 970 -52.98 -52.89 1.14
C VAL A 970 -54.13 -52.62 2.14
N LYS A 971 -53.87 -51.68 3.07
CA LYS A 971 -54.77 -50.64 3.68
C LYS A 971 -56.00 -51.01 4.56
N LEU A 972 -56.26 -50.03 5.45
CA LEU A 972 -57.49 -49.69 6.19
C LEU A 972 -57.90 -50.54 7.41
N GLY A 973 -58.19 -49.85 8.51
CA GLY A 973 -58.61 -50.44 9.80
C GLY A 973 -59.01 -49.38 10.85
N ARG A 974 -59.84 -48.41 10.50
CA ARG A 974 -60.16 -47.25 11.36
C ARG A 974 -61.18 -47.59 12.47
N LYS A 975 -60.76 -47.42 13.74
CA LYS A 975 -61.48 -46.70 14.81
C LYS A 975 -62.90 -47.17 15.23
N ILE A 976 -63.03 -47.70 16.46
CA ILE A 976 -64.32 -47.77 17.19
C ILE A 976 -64.27 -46.96 18.50
N LYS A 977 -65.07 -45.88 18.51
CA LYS A 977 -65.96 -45.33 19.57
C LYS A 977 -65.95 -46.01 20.97
N SER A 978 -66.21 -45.32 22.08
CA SER A 978 -66.60 -43.91 22.40
C SER A 978 -66.52 -43.73 23.94
N ARG A 979 -66.93 -42.66 24.67
CA ARG A 979 -67.83 -41.45 24.60
C ARG A 979 -67.21 -40.42 25.59
N LYS A 980 -67.63 -39.16 25.82
CA LYS A 980 -68.71 -38.22 25.39
C LYS A 980 -68.10 -36.80 25.56
N ALA A 981 -68.26 -35.86 24.62
CA ALA A 981 -69.20 -34.71 24.68
C ALA A 981 -69.01 -33.76 25.89
N GLY A 982 -68.98 -32.42 25.74
CA GLY A 982 -69.22 -31.59 24.53
C GLY A 982 -68.60 -30.19 24.66
N ASN A 983 -68.36 -29.45 23.57
CA ASN A 983 -69.33 -28.56 22.88
C ASN A 983 -69.07 -27.09 23.31
N GLU A 984 -69.30 -26.00 22.56
CA GLU A 984 -69.61 -25.63 21.15
C GLU A 984 -69.26 -24.10 21.07
N GLU A 985 -68.93 -23.40 19.98
CA GLU A 985 -69.01 -23.67 18.52
C GLU A 985 -68.11 -22.69 17.68
N GLN A 986 -67.98 -22.97 16.37
CA GLN A 986 -67.92 -22.14 15.11
C GLN A 986 -67.77 -20.58 15.14
N GLU A 987 -67.40 -19.82 14.09
CA GLU A 987 -66.95 -19.99 12.66
C GLU A 987 -66.32 -18.65 12.16
N GLU A 988 -65.19 -18.58 11.41
CA GLU A 988 -64.89 -18.71 9.95
C GLU A 988 -64.74 -17.40 9.10
N VAL A 989 -63.99 -17.52 8.00
CA VAL A 989 -64.03 -16.74 6.72
C VAL A 989 -63.54 -15.25 6.65
N LYS A 990 -62.27 -15.13 6.25
CA LYS A 990 -61.70 -14.40 5.08
C LYS A 990 -61.89 -12.88 4.77
N GLU A 991 -60.75 -12.32 4.34
CA GLU A 991 -60.49 -11.37 3.21
C GLU A 991 -60.78 -9.85 3.32
N ARG A 992 -59.71 -9.07 3.02
CA ARG A 992 -59.62 -7.81 2.23
C ARG A 992 -60.81 -6.80 2.33
N SER A 993 -60.62 -5.52 2.70
CA SER A 993 -59.62 -4.58 2.16
C SER A 993 -59.69 -3.14 2.74
N GLN A 994 -58.55 -2.43 2.66
CA GLN A 994 -58.32 -0.96 2.49
C GLN A 994 -59.07 0.15 3.31
N LYS A 995 -58.21 1.09 3.77
CA LYS A 995 -58.32 2.58 3.74
C LYS A 995 -58.95 3.40 4.90
N ASN A 996 -58.10 4.31 5.41
CA ASN A 996 -58.38 5.70 5.82
C ASN A 996 -59.18 5.93 7.13
N LYS A 997 -58.94 6.97 7.96
CA LYS A 997 -58.03 8.14 7.89
C LYS A 997 -57.92 8.84 9.28
N LYS A 998 -56.87 9.66 9.48
CA LYS A 998 -56.80 10.84 10.40
C LYS A 998 -56.81 10.57 11.93
N ASP A 999 -56.20 11.40 12.80
CA ASP A 999 -55.36 12.60 12.61
C ASP A 999 -54.55 12.94 13.89
N LYS A 1000 -53.43 13.69 13.72
CA LYS A 1000 -52.64 14.44 14.73
C LYS A 1000 -51.79 13.61 15.74
N GLY A 1001 -50.55 14.04 16.05
CA GLY A 1001 -49.81 15.14 15.43
C GLY A 1001 -48.38 15.39 15.93
N LYS A 1002 -47.58 15.97 15.01
CA LYS A 1002 -46.31 16.71 15.13
C LYS A 1002 -45.71 16.98 16.52
N ASN A 1003 -44.40 16.72 16.65
CA ASN A 1003 -43.36 17.74 16.41
C ASN A 1003 -42.18 17.11 15.65
N ILE A 1004 -41.44 17.91 14.88
CA ILE A 1004 -40.31 17.53 14.02
C ILE A 1004 -39.32 18.72 14.00
N GLU A 1005 -38.02 18.43 14.11
CA GLU A 1005 -36.91 19.34 13.78
C GLU A 1005 -36.46 19.07 12.32
N PRO A 1006 -35.99 20.09 11.57
CA PRO A 1006 -35.72 19.93 10.14
C PRO A 1006 -34.55 18.98 9.87
N SER A 1007 -34.59 18.27 8.73
CA SER A 1007 -33.49 17.41 8.29
C SER A 1007 -32.41 18.21 7.54
N ALA A 1008 -31.19 17.67 7.48
CA ALA A 1008 -30.05 18.30 6.82
C ALA A 1008 -30.32 18.71 5.35
N GLN A 1009 -31.21 17.99 4.64
CA GLN A 1009 -31.59 18.33 3.27
C GLN A 1009 -32.24 19.72 3.15
N GLU A 1010 -33.13 20.11 4.08
CA GLU A 1010 -33.75 21.44 4.06
C GLU A 1010 -32.74 22.57 4.36
N GLN A 1011 -31.60 22.24 4.98
CA GLN A 1011 -30.48 23.19 5.15
C GLN A 1011 -29.62 23.27 3.88
N LEU A 1012 -29.32 22.13 3.24
CA LEU A 1012 -28.54 22.05 2.00
C LEU A 1012 -29.21 22.86 0.87
N ASP A 1013 -30.51 22.64 0.66
CA ASP A 1013 -31.31 23.34 -0.34
C ASP A 1013 -31.35 24.86 -0.07
N SER A 1014 -31.35 25.27 1.21
CA SER A 1014 -31.38 26.69 1.61
C SER A 1014 -30.06 27.43 1.35
N LEU A 1015 -28.91 26.74 1.37
CA LEU A 1015 -27.63 27.34 1.01
C LEU A 1015 -27.54 27.60 -0.50
N GLN A 1016 -28.06 26.68 -1.32
CA GLN A 1016 -28.00 26.79 -2.79
C GLN A 1016 -28.78 28.00 -3.32
N GLU A 1017 -29.96 28.32 -2.79
CA GLU A 1017 -30.67 29.55 -3.17
C GLU A 1017 -29.92 30.83 -2.74
N SER A 1018 -29.11 30.79 -1.66
CA SER A 1018 -28.43 31.98 -1.15
C SER A 1018 -27.20 32.42 -1.98
N LEU A 1019 -26.53 31.47 -2.65
CA LEU A 1019 -25.25 31.73 -3.35
C LEU A 1019 -25.41 32.24 -4.79
N PHE A 1020 -26.54 31.97 -5.46
CA PHE A 1020 -26.79 32.40 -6.84
C PHE A 1020 -27.70 33.65 -6.95
N GLY A 1021 -28.25 34.12 -5.84
CA GLY A 1021 -29.29 35.16 -5.78
C GLY A 1021 -28.85 36.62 -5.86
N ASN A 1022 -27.74 36.99 -6.53
CA ASN A 1022 -27.32 38.41 -6.68
C ASN A 1022 -26.33 38.67 -7.85
N TYR A 1023 -26.71 38.40 -9.11
CA TYR A 1023 -25.95 38.85 -10.30
C TYR A 1023 -26.84 39.26 -11.49
N GLU A 1024 -27.73 40.24 -11.29
CA GLU A 1024 -28.41 40.99 -12.38
C GLU A 1024 -28.46 42.51 -12.09
N SER A 1025 -27.30 43.19 -12.13
CA SER A 1025 -27.20 44.65 -12.39
C SER A 1025 -25.80 45.07 -12.83
#